data_AF-A0A938LU54-F1
#
_entry.id   AF-A0A938LU54-F1
#
_cell.length_a   1.000
_cell.length_b   1.000
_cell.length_c   1.000
_cell.angle_alpha   90.00
_cell.angle_beta   90.00
_cell.angle_gamma   90.00
#
_symmetry.space_group_name_H-M   'P 1'
#
loop_
_entity.id
_entity.type
_entity.pdbx_description
1 polymer ?
#
loop_
_entity_poly.entity_id
_entity_poly.type
_entity_poly.pdbx_seq_one_letter_code
_entity_poly.pdbx_strand_id
1 'polypeptide(L)'
;MVLLLGSIVQAEPASDTDLSSAMDQLKKHILGVSALEAEQINQQAAIILERIDRIGATADRISQAFDLLACQERTVGPLFLNEATRGGFPRKSAGGLELDRALFTVQQGLIDHAYTPDHIQKFRSILDGAAFKTSSCFPGAVDMPSGPTVVHEVAINASQPPCWGIPVMDNETPARRPTGCYLAPGSIVEVTVPPSMVGKGYGIRVGAHSWDLREKPTIVRLDRVSIVYPIEAIRTAVANPLGGGIYIEVPYRADAGIVRVSIANAVRAPFFSARHFDRTTLDQWKKSERRHPGPWADFESDKFMMQVPTQWIYNFDDPVTLMEDWDTAMDAVSELFGLPPVRCKTVLYLQVDVIFRGNANYPGYPQSNFRYDPLKAESGHSNHWLLKGPQSSGEIIFHELGHAHLFTKFRGEVEAVVNLPYVAVLNRGFGVDLDTAFGRSFSKPYVSLEQAAIMWMVTENFRMGRPMDISNSPANEVRYQHRGYGKYVEIVRLFGWKPLQDFWHSVNLDYLKGIEYPRNADPTDSRILRMSRAAGADLRPLIHFWGVHPEDNAALEKAMTKEGLKPSPLIYDRLLHYRTLIPMNNAHFARHAEIVNPKGIRKGKNPLYGEGWYSVWLPKYEESHGRAAQAALQEIIDLYFPEGRPKG
;
A
#
# COMPACT_ATOMS: atom_id res chain seq x y z
N MET A 1 -28.79 -23.96 36.80
CA MET A 1 -30.02 -24.75 36.60
C MET A 1 -29.67 -25.88 35.64
N VAL A 2 -29.63 -27.11 36.18
CA VAL A 2 -29.64 -28.45 35.55
C VAL A 2 -28.68 -28.74 34.37
N LEU A 3 -27.77 -29.67 34.66
CA LEU A 3 -26.88 -30.44 33.79
C LEU A 3 -27.61 -31.19 32.66
N LEU A 4 -27.03 -31.18 31.46
CA LEU A 4 -27.16 -32.23 30.46
C LEU A 4 -25.75 -32.51 29.89
N LEU A 5 -25.09 -33.51 30.50
CA LEU A 5 -23.85 -34.12 30.01
C LEU A 5 -24.20 -34.99 28.79
N GLY A 6 -24.03 -34.42 27.60
CA GLY A 6 -23.93 -35.18 26.36
C GLY A 6 -22.52 -35.76 26.25
N SER A 7 -22.45 -37.08 26.16
CA SER A 7 -21.24 -37.87 25.93
C SER A 7 -20.49 -37.37 24.69
N ILE A 8 -19.38 -36.67 24.90
CA ILE A 8 -18.37 -36.43 23.87
C ILE A 8 -17.63 -37.75 23.72
N VAL A 9 -17.95 -38.50 22.67
CA VAL A 9 -17.03 -39.50 22.13
C VAL A 9 -15.79 -38.72 21.69
N GLN A 10 -14.71 -38.80 22.46
CA GLN A 10 -13.40 -38.42 21.96
C GLN A 10 -13.10 -39.35 20.80
N ALA A 11 -13.16 -38.82 19.57
CA ALA A 11 -12.61 -39.50 18.41
C ALA A 11 -11.14 -39.81 18.71
N GLU A 12 -10.74 -41.07 18.58
CA GLU A 12 -9.34 -41.45 18.65
C GLU A 12 -8.53 -40.59 17.66
N PRO A 13 -7.30 -40.18 18.00
CA PRO A 13 -6.49 -39.39 17.09
C PRO A 13 -6.23 -40.20 15.81
N ALA A 14 -6.83 -39.74 14.71
CA ALA A 14 -6.67 -40.29 13.37
C ALA A 14 -5.18 -40.53 13.04
N SER A 15 -4.88 -41.75 12.60
CA SER A 15 -3.52 -42.27 12.38
C SER A 15 -2.88 -41.65 11.13
N ASP A 16 -1.56 -41.82 10.98
CA ASP A 16 -0.83 -41.37 9.77
C ASP A 16 -1.38 -41.99 8.48
N THR A 17 -2.03 -43.15 8.57
CA THR A 17 -2.66 -43.86 7.45
C THR A 17 -3.84 -43.09 6.88
N ASP A 18 -4.52 -42.29 7.71
CA ASP A 18 -5.80 -41.66 7.34
C ASP A 18 -5.60 -40.55 6.31
N LEU A 19 -4.51 -39.79 6.41
CA LEU A 19 -4.13 -38.79 5.40
C LEU A 19 -3.85 -39.42 4.03
N SER A 20 -3.14 -40.57 4.00
CA SER A 20 -2.85 -41.27 2.74
C SER A 20 -4.13 -41.86 2.13
N SER A 21 -4.97 -42.47 2.97
CA SER A 21 -6.27 -43.01 2.56
C SER A 21 -7.17 -41.91 1.97
N ALA A 22 -7.22 -40.73 2.60
CA ALA A 22 -8.01 -39.61 2.10
C ALA A 22 -7.55 -39.12 0.73
N MET A 23 -6.24 -38.94 0.53
CA MET A 23 -5.68 -38.53 -0.78
C MET A 23 -5.92 -39.60 -1.86
N ASP A 24 -5.79 -40.89 -1.53
CA ASP A 24 -6.06 -42.00 -2.46
C ASP A 24 -7.55 -42.08 -2.84
N GLN A 25 -8.46 -41.87 -1.90
CA GLN A 25 -9.90 -41.83 -2.17
C GLN A 25 -10.26 -40.68 -3.12
N LEU A 26 -9.71 -39.48 -2.90
CA LEU A 26 -9.89 -38.36 -3.84
C LEU A 26 -9.32 -38.67 -5.22
N LYS A 27 -8.16 -39.35 -5.30
CA LYS A 27 -7.58 -39.77 -6.58
C LYS A 27 -8.46 -40.78 -7.32
N LYS A 28 -8.99 -41.78 -6.62
CA LYS A 28 -9.92 -42.79 -7.17
C LYS A 28 -11.21 -42.16 -7.65
N HIS A 29 -11.69 -41.13 -6.96
CA HIS A 29 -12.82 -40.32 -7.40
C HIS A 29 -12.53 -39.62 -8.73
N ILE A 30 -11.40 -38.92 -8.84
CA ILE A 30 -10.98 -38.23 -10.09
C ILE A 30 -10.87 -39.22 -11.26
N LEU A 31 -10.38 -40.44 -11.01
CA LEU A 31 -10.22 -41.48 -12.04
C LEU A 31 -11.52 -42.22 -12.39
N GLY A 32 -12.64 -41.93 -11.71
CA GLY A 32 -13.90 -42.67 -11.89
C GLY A 32 -13.87 -44.11 -11.39
N VAL A 33 -12.86 -44.49 -10.59
CA VAL A 33 -12.74 -45.84 -10.01
C VAL A 33 -13.71 -46.03 -8.85
N SER A 34 -13.91 -44.99 -8.03
CA SER A 34 -14.88 -44.98 -6.94
C SER A 34 -15.44 -43.57 -6.77
N ALA A 35 -16.70 -43.38 -7.18
CA ALA A 35 -17.37 -42.10 -7.05
C ALA A 35 -17.62 -41.77 -5.57
N LEU A 36 -17.48 -40.50 -5.22
CA LEU A 36 -17.71 -39.95 -3.90
C LEU A 36 -18.77 -38.87 -4.04
N GLU A 37 -19.73 -38.86 -3.14
CA GLU A 37 -20.70 -37.78 -3.00
C GLU A 37 -20.04 -36.55 -2.35
N ALA A 38 -20.67 -35.37 -2.51
CA ALA A 38 -20.13 -34.10 -1.99
C ALA A 38 -19.77 -34.16 -0.50
N GLU A 39 -20.60 -34.81 0.32
CA GLU A 39 -20.34 -34.97 1.76
C GLU A 39 -19.11 -35.84 2.04
N GLN A 40 -18.91 -36.90 1.25
CA GLN A 40 -17.73 -37.77 1.39
C GLN A 40 -16.45 -37.04 0.97
N ILE A 41 -16.51 -36.22 -0.08
CA ILE A 41 -15.38 -35.36 -0.48
C ILE A 41 -15.04 -34.36 0.64
N ASN A 42 -16.05 -33.73 1.25
CA ASN A 42 -15.84 -32.81 2.39
C ASN A 42 -15.21 -33.53 3.59
N GLN A 43 -15.60 -34.78 3.87
CA GLN A 43 -14.98 -35.60 4.91
C GLN A 43 -13.50 -35.87 4.62
N GLN A 44 -13.15 -36.25 3.38
CA GLN A 44 -11.74 -36.44 3.00
C GLN A 44 -10.96 -35.12 3.10
N ALA A 45 -11.55 -34.00 2.68
CA ALA A 45 -10.94 -32.68 2.78
C ALA A 45 -10.69 -32.27 4.24
N ALA A 46 -11.62 -32.55 5.15
CA ALA A 46 -11.45 -32.31 6.58
C ALA A 46 -10.31 -33.15 7.18
N ILE A 47 -10.20 -34.43 6.83
CA ILE A 47 -9.09 -35.30 7.25
C ILE A 47 -7.74 -34.73 6.77
N ILE A 48 -7.68 -34.30 5.50
CA ILE A 48 -6.47 -33.68 4.94
C ILE A 48 -6.10 -32.41 5.70
N LEU A 49 -7.08 -31.53 5.95
CA LEU A 49 -6.85 -30.27 6.64
C LEU A 49 -6.37 -30.47 8.09
N GLU A 50 -6.94 -31.44 8.82
CA GLU A 50 -6.58 -31.74 10.22
C GLU A 50 -5.15 -32.30 10.38
N ARG A 51 -4.54 -32.77 9.29
CA ARG A 51 -3.20 -33.40 9.27
C ARG A 51 -2.30 -32.77 8.21
N ILE A 52 -2.60 -31.54 7.79
CA ILE A 52 -1.92 -30.90 6.66
C ILE A 52 -0.44 -30.67 6.93
N ASP A 53 -0.07 -30.49 8.19
CA ASP A 53 1.31 -30.36 8.67
C ASP A 53 2.17 -31.60 8.37
N ARG A 54 1.55 -32.77 8.22
CA ARG A 54 2.23 -34.05 7.95
C ARG A 54 2.43 -34.31 6.46
N ILE A 55 1.86 -33.50 5.56
CA ILE A 55 1.94 -33.73 4.12
C ILE A 55 3.38 -33.72 3.59
N GLY A 56 4.25 -32.93 4.23
CA GLY A 56 5.68 -32.83 3.92
C GLY A 56 6.59 -33.79 4.70
N ALA A 57 6.05 -34.67 5.56
CA ALA A 57 6.86 -35.41 6.53
C ALA A 57 7.74 -36.51 5.90
N THR A 58 7.29 -37.14 4.82
CA THR A 58 8.00 -38.25 4.15
C THR A 58 7.97 -38.10 2.63
N ALA A 59 8.97 -38.72 1.99
CA ALA A 59 9.09 -38.85 0.54
C ALA A 59 7.81 -39.41 -0.10
N ASP A 60 7.27 -40.50 0.44
CA ASP A 60 6.06 -41.14 -0.06
C ASP A 60 4.84 -40.22 0.03
N ARG A 61 4.72 -39.44 1.11
CA ARG A 61 3.59 -38.53 1.32
C ARG A 61 3.60 -37.38 0.33
N ILE A 62 4.78 -36.76 0.16
CA ILE A 62 4.99 -35.70 -0.82
C ILE A 62 4.68 -36.24 -2.23
N SER A 63 5.20 -37.42 -2.57
CA SER A 63 4.99 -38.05 -3.87
C SER A 63 3.51 -38.35 -4.13
N GLN A 64 2.80 -38.89 -3.13
CA GLN A 64 1.37 -39.17 -3.21
C GLN A 64 0.55 -37.89 -3.43
N ALA A 65 0.88 -36.81 -2.72
CA ALA A 65 0.22 -35.52 -2.88
C ALA A 65 0.43 -34.96 -4.30
N PHE A 66 1.66 -35.00 -4.84
CA PHE A 66 1.92 -34.58 -6.22
C PHE A 66 1.22 -35.48 -7.25
N ASP A 67 1.16 -36.78 -7.03
CA ASP A 67 0.47 -37.72 -7.92
C ASP A 67 -1.06 -37.49 -7.94
N LEU A 68 -1.66 -37.15 -6.79
CA LEU A 68 -3.05 -36.68 -6.72
C LEU A 68 -3.26 -35.40 -7.55
N LEU A 69 -2.41 -34.39 -7.37
CA LEU A 69 -2.50 -33.13 -8.11
C LEU A 69 -2.29 -33.34 -9.62
N ALA A 70 -1.27 -34.10 -10.01
CA ALA A 70 -1.00 -34.43 -11.42
C ALA A 70 -2.16 -35.19 -12.07
N CYS A 71 -2.83 -36.08 -11.31
CA CYS A 71 -4.04 -36.75 -11.75
C CYS A 71 -5.15 -35.74 -12.05
N GLN A 72 -5.42 -34.80 -11.13
CA GLN A 72 -6.43 -33.77 -11.35
C GLN A 72 -6.07 -32.85 -12.53
N GLU A 73 -4.83 -32.37 -12.59
CA GLU A 73 -4.39 -31.45 -13.63
C GLU A 73 -4.44 -32.06 -15.04
N ARG A 74 -4.34 -33.39 -15.16
CA ARG A 74 -4.48 -34.12 -16.42
C ARG A 74 -5.95 -34.39 -16.78
N THR A 75 -6.78 -34.72 -15.79
CA THR A 75 -8.16 -35.18 -16.03
C THR A 75 -9.16 -34.03 -16.09
N VAL A 76 -9.05 -33.04 -15.19
CA VAL A 76 -9.98 -31.90 -15.05
C VAL A 76 -9.33 -30.61 -15.53
N GLY A 77 -8.02 -30.48 -15.35
CA GLY A 77 -7.25 -29.27 -15.66
C GLY A 77 -6.91 -28.45 -14.42
N PRO A 78 -5.85 -27.63 -14.45
CA PRO A 78 -5.32 -26.98 -13.25
C PRO A 78 -6.30 -25.98 -12.63
N LEU A 79 -6.23 -25.80 -11.31
CA LEU A 79 -7.03 -24.78 -10.63
C LEU A 79 -6.77 -23.38 -11.23
N PHE A 80 -7.84 -22.59 -11.33
CA PHE A 80 -7.92 -21.26 -11.94
C PHE A 80 -7.77 -21.20 -13.47
N LEU A 81 -7.49 -22.34 -14.12
CA LEU A 81 -7.42 -22.48 -15.59
C LEU A 81 -8.53 -23.37 -16.14
N ASN A 82 -9.01 -24.35 -15.37
CA ASN A 82 -10.15 -25.18 -15.73
C ASN A 82 -11.46 -24.38 -15.74
N GLU A 83 -12.48 -24.91 -16.42
CA GLU A 83 -13.77 -24.24 -16.61
C GLU A 83 -14.47 -23.88 -15.28
N ALA A 84 -14.39 -24.77 -14.29
CA ALA A 84 -15.11 -24.65 -13.02
C ALA A 84 -14.52 -23.59 -12.08
N THR A 85 -13.20 -23.35 -12.16
CA THR A 85 -12.47 -22.48 -11.21
C THR A 85 -11.86 -21.24 -11.86
N ARG A 86 -12.01 -21.07 -13.18
CA ARG A 86 -11.59 -19.87 -13.91
C ARG A 86 -12.27 -18.63 -13.34
N GLY A 87 -11.47 -17.63 -12.95
CA GLY A 87 -11.97 -16.41 -12.29
C GLY A 87 -12.18 -16.54 -10.78
N GLY A 88 -11.89 -17.70 -10.21
CA GLY A 88 -11.95 -17.97 -8.77
C GLY A 88 -13.27 -18.55 -8.29
N PHE A 89 -13.30 -18.97 -7.03
CA PHE A 89 -14.43 -19.68 -6.42
C PHE A 89 -14.65 -19.30 -4.96
N PRO A 90 -15.87 -19.47 -4.40
CA PRO A 90 -16.14 -19.19 -3.00
C PRO A 90 -15.31 -20.08 -2.07
N ARG A 91 -14.78 -19.49 -0.99
CA ARG A 91 -14.05 -20.24 0.05
C ARG A 91 -14.98 -21.16 0.84
N LYS A 92 -16.19 -20.67 1.14
CA LYS A 92 -17.24 -21.48 1.80
C LYS A 92 -17.80 -22.51 0.83
N SER A 93 -18.23 -23.66 1.38
CA SER A 93 -18.84 -24.74 0.60
C SER A 93 -20.06 -24.25 -0.18
N ALA A 94 -19.90 -24.11 -1.49
CA ALA A 94 -20.92 -23.71 -2.44
C ALA A 94 -20.52 -24.18 -3.85
N GLY A 95 -21.52 -24.34 -4.72
CA GLY A 95 -21.32 -24.50 -6.17
C GLY A 95 -20.78 -25.84 -6.65
N GLY A 96 -20.76 -26.90 -5.83
CA GLY A 96 -20.27 -28.22 -6.26
C GLY A 96 -18.75 -28.32 -6.44
N LEU A 97 -18.01 -27.43 -5.78
CA LEU A 97 -16.54 -27.32 -5.89
C LEU A 97 -15.83 -27.93 -4.67
N GLU A 98 -16.38 -28.99 -4.08
CA GLU A 98 -15.83 -29.65 -2.89
C GLU A 98 -14.44 -30.23 -3.18
N LEU A 99 -14.28 -30.85 -4.36
CA LEU A 99 -13.01 -31.41 -4.79
C LEU A 99 -11.96 -30.31 -5.02
N ASP A 100 -12.32 -29.20 -5.67
CA ASP A 100 -11.40 -28.09 -5.92
C ASP A 100 -10.89 -27.45 -4.62
N ARG A 101 -11.75 -27.32 -3.60
CA ARG A 101 -11.36 -26.85 -2.26
C ARG A 101 -10.44 -27.85 -1.56
N ALA A 102 -10.66 -29.15 -1.71
CA ALA A 102 -9.77 -30.17 -1.17
C ALA A 102 -8.38 -30.10 -1.83
N LEU A 103 -8.32 -29.98 -3.16
CA LEU A 103 -7.07 -29.89 -3.91
C LEU A 103 -6.33 -28.58 -3.66
N PHE A 104 -7.06 -27.47 -3.51
CA PHE A 104 -6.50 -26.20 -3.04
C PHE A 104 -5.79 -26.37 -1.69
N THR A 105 -6.40 -27.12 -0.76
CA THR A 105 -5.82 -27.40 0.55
C THR A 105 -4.54 -28.23 0.43
N VAL A 106 -4.52 -29.25 -0.44
CA VAL A 106 -3.32 -30.05 -0.74
C VAL A 106 -2.20 -29.19 -1.34
N GLN A 107 -2.50 -28.33 -2.33
CA GLN A 107 -1.51 -27.41 -2.92
C GLN A 107 -0.90 -26.48 -1.87
N GLN A 108 -1.73 -25.92 -0.98
CA GLN A 108 -1.29 -25.04 0.10
C GLN A 108 -0.42 -25.77 1.13
N GLY A 109 -0.82 -26.97 1.54
CA GLY A 109 -0.04 -27.78 2.47
C GLY A 109 1.33 -28.16 1.93
N LEU A 110 1.43 -28.49 0.65
CA LEU A 110 2.72 -28.75 0.01
C LEU A 110 3.62 -27.52 0.07
N ILE A 111 3.14 -26.33 -0.29
CA ILE A 111 3.93 -25.08 -0.18
C ILE A 111 4.40 -24.87 1.25
N ASP A 112 3.51 -25.00 2.23
CA ASP A 112 3.78 -24.66 3.63
C ASP A 112 4.70 -25.67 4.33
N HIS A 113 4.63 -26.96 3.97
CA HIS A 113 5.25 -28.03 4.75
C HIS A 113 6.26 -28.89 3.97
N ALA A 114 6.18 -28.96 2.64
CA ALA A 114 7.12 -29.74 1.83
C ALA A 114 8.34 -28.92 1.39
N TYR A 115 8.20 -27.62 1.18
CA TYR A 115 9.25 -26.75 0.63
C TYR A 115 10.04 -26.00 1.72
N THR A 116 10.68 -26.73 2.63
CA THR A 116 11.55 -26.17 3.69
C THR A 116 13.03 -26.32 3.34
N PRO A 117 13.95 -25.54 3.94
CA PRO A 117 15.39 -25.68 3.70
C PRO A 117 15.90 -27.13 3.81
N ASP A 118 15.51 -27.82 4.87
CA ASP A 118 15.92 -29.21 5.12
C ASP A 118 15.31 -30.18 4.10
N HIS A 119 14.05 -29.97 3.72
CA HIS A 119 13.36 -30.85 2.78
C HIS A 119 13.87 -30.69 1.35
N ILE A 120 14.31 -29.50 0.94
CA ILE A 120 14.97 -29.32 -0.37
C ILE A 120 16.21 -30.21 -0.50
N GLN A 121 16.97 -30.39 0.58
CA GLN A 121 18.12 -31.29 0.59
C GLN A 121 17.70 -32.76 0.68
N LYS A 122 16.83 -33.08 1.63
CA LYS A 122 16.44 -34.46 1.97
C LYS A 122 15.59 -35.13 0.89
N PHE A 123 14.66 -34.40 0.29
CA PHE A 123 13.67 -34.89 -0.69
C PHE A 123 13.90 -34.33 -2.09
N ARG A 124 15.14 -33.94 -2.39
CA ARG A 124 15.52 -33.29 -3.65
C ARG A 124 14.99 -34.01 -4.89
N SER A 125 15.13 -35.34 -4.95
CA SER A 125 14.71 -36.15 -6.10
C SER A 125 13.20 -36.15 -6.37
N ILE A 126 12.39 -35.71 -5.40
CA ILE A 126 10.93 -35.64 -5.50
C ILE A 126 10.50 -34.20 -5.78
N LEU A 127 11.19 -33.23 -5.19
CA LEU A 127 10.86 -31.80 -5.34
C LEU A 127 11.42 -31.22 -6.65
N ASP A 128 12.53 -31.73 -7.15
CA ASP A 128 13.08 -31.36 -8.46
C ASP A 128 12.20 -31.95 -9.58
N GLY A 129 11.66 -31.08 -10.43
CA GLY A 129 10.64 -31.38 -11.43
C GLY A 129 9.20 -31.24 -10.96
N ALA A 130 8.94 -31.00 -9.66
CA ALA A 130 7.58 -30.94 -9.12
C ALA A 130 6.98 -29.53 -9.20
N ALA A 131 6.15 -29.30 -10.22
CA ALA A 131 5.48 -28.03 -10.46
C ALA A 131 3.96 -28.13 -10.29
N PHE A 132 3.31 -27.04 -9.90
CA PHE A 132 1.87 -26.88 -10.09
C PHE A 132 1.61 -26.22 -11.43
N LYS A 133 0.80 -26.81 -12.30
CA LYS A 133 0.40 -26.17 -13.57
C LYS A 133 -0.43 -24.91 -13.35
N THR A 134 -1.04 -24.77 -12.17
CA THR A 134 -1.67 -23.52 -11.69
C THR A 134 -0.72 -22.31 -11.76
N SER A 135 0.60 -22.52 -11.70
CA SER A 135 1.60 -21.46 -11.90
C SER A 135 1.40 -20.69 -13.19
N SER A 136 0.87 -21.32 -14.26
CA SER A 136 0.60 -20.65 -15.54
C SER A 136 -0.49 -19.58 -15.44
N CYS A 137 -1.35 -19.62 -14.42
CA CYS A 137 -2.30 -18.56 -14.11
C CYS A 137 -1.66 -17.52 -13.18
N PHE A 138 -1.14 -17.96 -12.03
CA PHE A 138 -0.51 -17.06 -11.06
C PHE A 138 0.51 -17.83 -10.20
N PRO A 139 1.70 -17.27 -9.92
CA PRO A 139 2.20 -15.95 -10.35
C PRO A 139 2.58 -15.89 -11.84
N GLY A 140 2.78 -17.02 -12.50
CA GLY A 140 3.18 -17.10 -13.90
C GLY A 140 4.20 -18.21 -14.08
N ALA A 141 4.11 -18.96 -15.18
CA ALA A 141 5.08 -19.99 -15.52
C ALA A 141 6.09 -19.47 -16.55
N VAL A 142 7.30 -20.02 -16.50
CA VAL A 142 8.33 -19.84 -17.53
C VAL A 142 9.06 -21.17 -17.67
N ASP A 143 9.51 -21.48 -18.89
CA ASP A 143 10.30 -22.68 -19.14
C ASP A 143 11.65 -22.63 -18.42
N MET A 144 12.14 -23.79 -18.01
CA MET A 144 13.48 -23.92 -17.43
C MET A 144 14.56 -23.44 -18.42
N PRO A 145 15.70 -22.92 -17.92
CA PRO A 145 16.81 -22.56 -18.80
C PRO A 145 17.27 -23.79 -19.60
N SER A 146 17.77 -23.58 -20.82
CA SER A 146 18.18 -24.63 -21.75
C SER A 146 19.37 -25.50 -21.28
N GLY A 147 19.90 -25.26 -20.07
CA GLY A 147 20.88 -26.11 -19.40
C GLY A 147 21.16 -25.68 -17.96
N PRO A 148 21.53 -26.61 -17.05
CA PRO A 148 21.74 -26.35 -15.61
C PRO A 148 23.01 -25.53 -15.30
N THR A 149 23.75 -25.08 -16.31
CA THR A 149 25.00 -24.32 -16.19
C THR A 149 24.82 -22.80 -16.31
N VAL A 150 23.59 -22.30 -16.51
CA VAL A 150 23.35 -20.86 -16.56
C VAL A 150 23.44 -20.27 -15.15
N VAL A 151 24.42 -19.37 -14.97
CA VAL A 151 24.68 -18.65 -13.73
C VAL A 151 24.54 -17.16 -14.00
N HIS A 152 23.71 -16.49 -13.19
CA HIS A 152 23.53 -15.03 -13.24
C HIS A 152 24.21 -14.39 -12.05
N GLU A 153 25.12 -13.45 -12.32
CA GLU A 153 25.77 -12.62 -11.31
C GLU A 153 24.99 -11.30 -11.16
N VAL A 154 24.57 -10.99 -9.94
CA VAL A 154 23.71 -9.83 -9.67
C VAL A 154 24.30 -8.98 -8.55
N ALA A 155 24.41 -7.68 -8.79
CA ALA A 155 24.75 -6.72 -7.74
C ALA A 155 23.50 -6.28 -6.98
N ILE A 156 23.58 -6.28 -5.64
CA ILE A 156 22.52 -5.79 -4.76
C ILE A 156 23.10 -4.90 -3.66
N ASN A 157 22.29 -3.98 -3.15
CA ASN A 157 22.57 -3.31 -1.88
C ASN A 157 22.11 -4.20 -0.72
N ALA A 158 23.04 -4.91 -0.11
CA ALA A 158 22.84 -5.75 1.06
C ALA A 158 22.91 -4.96 2.38
N SER A 159 22.59 -3.66 2.35
CA SER A 159 22.47 -2.84 3.54
C SER A 159 21.05 -2.31 3.73
N GLN A 160 20.63 -2.22 4.99
CA GLN A 160 19.44 -1.54 5.46
C GLN A 160 19.84 -0.82 6.76
N PRO A 161 20.42 0.39 6.69
CA PRO A 161 20.90 1.08 7.89
C PRO A 161 19.74 1.41 8.86
N PRO A 162 20.03 1.77 10.12
CA PRO A 162 19.01 2.27 11.05
C PRO A 162 18.20 3.41 10.43
N CYS A 163 16.90 3.42 10.70
CA CYS A 163 16.04 4.49 10.21
C CYS A 163 16.24 5.77 11.03
N TRP A 164 16.09 6.93 10.38
CA TRP A 164 16.23 8.24 11.01
C TRP A 164 14.87 8.91 11.19
N GLY A 165 14.67 9.57 12.33
CA GLY A 165 13.42 10.28 12.65
C GLY A 165 12.33 9.36 13.20
N ILE A 166 11.08 9.82 13.13
CA ILE A 166 9.92 9.07 13.64
C ILE A 166 9.75 7.73 12.88
N PRO A 167 9.08 6.74 13.49
CA PRO A 167 8.80 5.47 12.82
C PRO A 167 7.99 5.66 11.54
N VAL A 168 8.32 4.88 10.51
CA VAL A 168 7.54 4.74 9.27
C VAL A 168 7.12 3.27 9.18
N MET A 169 5.89 3.01 8.74
CA MET A 169 5.37 1.64 8.65
C MET A 169 6.32 0.73 7.84
N ASP A 170 6.55 -0.48 8.35
CA ASP A 170 7.39 -1.52 7.75
C ASP A 170 8.88 -1.15 7.50
N ASN A 171 9.37 -0.02 8.03
CA ASN A 171 10.75 0.44 7.80
C ASN A 171 11.83 -0.43 8.48
N GLU A 172 11.48 -1.12 9.57
CA GLU A 172 12.35 -2.07 10.28
C GLU A 172 12.14 -3.53 9.86
N THR A 173 11.20 -3.79 8.95
CA THR A 173 11.09 -5.12 8.31
C THR A 173 12.14 -5.24 7.20
N PRO A 174 12.58 -6.45 6.84
CA PRO A 174 13.61 -6.63 5.82
C PRO A 174 13.34 -5.85 4.51
N ALA A 175 14.39 -5.23 3.96
CA ALA A 175 14.36 -4.56 2.67
C ALA A 175 14.49 -5.59 1.55
N ARG A 176 13.50 -5.59 0.64
CA ARG A 176 13.48 -6.51 -0.50
C ARG A 176 14.32 -5.97 -1.65
N ARG A 177 15.21 -6.81 -2.19
CA ARG A 177 16.09 -6.49 -3.33
C ARG A 177 15.82 -7.43 -4.51
N PRO A 178 15.24 -6.94 -5.63
CA PRO A 178 15.07 -7.74 -6.84
C PRO A 178 16.41 -8.15 -7.44
N THR A 179 16.43 -9.34 -8.04
CA THR A 179 17.63 -9.88 -8.68
C THR A 179 17.56 -9.90 -10.21
N GLY A 180 16.38 -9.59 -10.79
CA GLY A 180 16.12 -9.81 -12.22
C GLY A 180 16.14 -11.28 -12.64
N CYS A 181 15.99 -12.21 -11.68
CA CYS A 181 15.93 -13.64 -11.90
C CYS A 181 14.58 -14.21 -11.46
N TYR A 182 14.15 -15.27 -12.12
CA TYR A 182 12.90 -15.99 -11.89
C TYR A 182 13.17 -17.48 -11.76
N LEU A 183 12.58 -18.10 -10.76
CA LEU A 183 12.58 -19.54 -10.58
C LEU A 183 11.47 -20.15 -11.46
N ALA A 184 11.85 -20.98 -12.42
CA ALA A 184 10.89 -21.73 -13.23
C ALA A 184 10.14 -22.74 -12.33
N PRO A 185 8.81 -22.84 -12.40
CA PRO A 185 8.04 -23.78 -11.56
C PRO A 185 8.61 -25.20 -11.63
N GLY A 186 8.80 -25.82 -10.46
CA GLY A 186 9.36 -27.17 -10.34
C GLY A 186 10.88 -27.28 -10.52
N SER A 187 11.61 -26.17 -10.68
CA SER A 187 13.08 -26.20 -10.65
C SER A 187 13.63 -25.89 -9.25
N ILE A 188 14.87 -26.31 -9.02
CA ILE A 188 15.67 -25.89 -7.85
C ILE A 188 16.77 -24.93 -8.32
N VAL A 189 16.83 -23.77 -7.69
CA VAL A 189 17.88 -22.76 -7.90
C VAL A 189 18.89 -22.85 -6.77
N GLU A 190 20.18 -22.70 -7.10
CA GLU A 190 21.23 -22.52 -6.11
C GLU A 190 21.66 -21.06 -6.08
N VAL A 191 21.56 -20.44 -4.91
CA VAL A 191 22.00 -19.07 -4.66
C VAL A 191 23.31 -19.11 -3.88
N THR A 192 24.35 -18.44 -4.40
CA THR A 192 25.63 -18.27 -3.72
C THR A 192 25.83 -16.83 -3.29
N VAL A 193 26.11 -16.62 -2.01
CA VAL A 193 26.31 -15.29 -1.40
C VAL A 193 27.73 -15.12 -0.85
N PRO A 194 28.19 -13.87 -0.63
CA PRO A 194 29.42 -13.65 0.12
C PRO A 194 29.29 -14.08 1.60
N PRO A 195 30.40 -14.46 2.26
CA PRO A 195 30.42 -14.77 3.69
C PRO A 195 29.87 -13.66 4.60
N SER A 196 29.87 -12.41 4.12
CA SER A 196 29.34 -11.26 4.88
C SER A 196 27.84 -11.35 5.17
N MET A 197 27.08 -12.20 4.47
CA MET A 197 25.63 -12.37 4.64
C MET A 197 25.23 -13.62 5.45
N VAL A 198 26.12 -14.59 5.56
CA VAL A 198 25.82 -15.92 6.13
C VAL A 198 25.53 -15.84 7.63
N GLY A 199 24.38 -16.38 8.06
CA GLY A 199 23.98 -16.44 9.47
C GLY A 199 23.64 -15.07 10.08
N LYS A 200 23.35 -14.07 9.25
CA LYS A 200 23.06 -12.69 9.70
C LYS A 200 21.61 -12.25 9.51
N GLY A 201 20.69 -13.21 9.32
CA GLY A 201 19.27 -12.95 9.16
C GLY A 201 18.83 -12.53 7.74
N TYR A 202 19.70 -12.63 6.74
CA TYR A 202 19.31 -12.47 5.34
C TYR A 202 18.44 -13.66 4.90
N GLY A 203 17.56 -13.40 3.94
CA GLY A 203 16.72 -14.43 3.33
C GLY A 203 16.72 -14.37 1.81
N ILE A 204 16.41 -15.50 1.16
CA ILE A 204 16.10 -15.60 -0.26
C ILE A 204 14.60 -15.81 -0.38
N ARG A 205 13.90 -14.84 -0.96
CA ARG A 205 12.48 -14.98 -1.29
C ARG A 205 12.31 -15.50 -2.72
N VAL A 206 11.47 -16.51 -2.89
CA VAL A 206 10.99 -16.98 -4.19
C VAL A 206 9.49 -16.70 -4.29
N GLY A 207 9.10 -15.83 -5.22
CA GLY A 207 7.74 -15.31 -5.37
C GLY A 207 7.59 -13.94 -4.70
N ALA A 208 7.10 -12.94 -5.43
CA ALA A 208 7.09 -11.57 -4.93
C ALA A 208 5.88 -11.22 -4.06
N HIS A 209 4.74 -11.88 -4.25
CA HIS A 209 3.49 -11.58 -3.55
C HIS A 209 3.49 -12.18 -2.14
N SER A 210 3.71 -11.34 -1.14
CA SER A 210 3.86 -11.76 0.27
C SER A 210 2.59 -11.65 1.11
N TRP A 211 1.47 -11.20 0.53
CA TRP A 211 0.20 -11.10 1.24
C TRP A 211 -0.53 -12.44 1.27
N ASP A 212 -0.84 -12.91 2.48
CA ASP A 212 -1.68 -14.08 2.73
C ASP A 212 -3.16 -13.74 2.56
N LEU A 213 -3.85 -14.49 1.70
CA LEU A 213 -5.26 -14.27 1.35
C LEU A 213 -6.25 -15.24 2.00
N ARG A 214 -5.84 -16.00 3.04
CA ARG A 214 -6.68 -17.03 3.69
C ARG A 214 -8.03 -16.51 4.19
N GLU A 215 -8.09 -15.24 4.59
CA GLU A 215 -9.29 -14.58 5.11
C GLU A 215 -10.22 -14.04 4.00
N LYS A 216 -9.85 -14.17 2.72
CA LYS A 216 -10.69 -13.72 1.61
C LYS A 216 -11.88 -14.66 1.40
N PRO A 217 -13.10 -14.12 1.20
CA PRO A 217 -14.30 -14.94 0.98
C PRO A 217 -14.29 -15.66 -0.37
N THR A 218 -13.50 -15.16 -1.32
CA THR A 218 -13.32 -15.75 -2.65
C THR A 218 -11.84 -16.08 -2.84
N ILE A 219 -11.58 -17.29 -3.32
CA ILE A 219 -10.26 -17.79 -3.69
C ILE A 219 -10.04 -17.47 -5.17
N VAL A 220 -9.00 -16.69 -5.48
CA VAL A 220 -8.66 -16.28 -6.85
C VAL A 220 -7.21 -16.62 -7.23
N ARG A 221 -6.41 -17.06 -6.25
CA ARG A 221 -5.07 -17.67 -6.35
C ARG A 221 -4.83 -18.45 -5.05
N LEU A 222 -3.75 -19.21 -4.96
CA LEU A 222 -3.29 -19.77 -3.67
C LEU A 222 -3.03 -18.63 -2.67
N ASP A 223 -3.33 -18.84 -1.38
CA ASP A 223 -3.25 -17.76 -0.39
C ASP A 223 -1.82 -17.29 -0.16
N ARG A 224 -0.88 -18.24 -0.12
CA ARG A 224 0.55 -17.99 -0.02
C ARG A 224 1.20 -18.51 -1.29
N VAL A 225 1.95 -17.65 -1.94
CA VAL A 225 2.59 -17.93 -3.25
C VAL A 225 4.08 -17.62 -3.23
N SER A 226 4.62 -17.27 -2.06
CA SER A 226 6.04 -16.98 -1.86
C SER A 226 6.60 -17.77 -0.70
N ILE A 227 7.86 -18.18 -0.82
CA ILE A 227 8.61 -18.86 0.24
C ILE A 227 9.88 -18.06 0.52
N VAL A 228 10.30 -17.98 1.78
CA VAL A 228 11.56 -17.33 2.19
C VAL A 228 12.47 -18.36 2.85
N TYR A 229 13.67 -18.51 2.30
CA TYR A 229 14.72 -19.40 2.79
C TYR A 229 15.80 -18.58 3.51
N PRO A 230 16.19 -18.92 4.76
CA PRO A 230 17.26 -18.23 5.45
C PRO A 230 18.62 -18.52 4.80
N ILE A 231 19.53 -17.55 4.86
CA ILE A 231 20.89 -17.66 4.32
C ILE A 231 21.84 -18.06 5.45
N GLU A 232 21.90 -19.36 5.74
CA GLU A 232 22.75 -19.95 6.81
C GLU A 232 24.05 -20.58 6.29
N ALA A 233 24.23 -20.62 4.97
CA ALA A 233 25.45 -21.10 4.33
C ALA A 233 25.76 -20.25 3.09
N ILE A 234 26.99 -20.38 2.59
CA ILE A 234 27.43 -19.69 1.35
C ILE A 234 26.55 -20.07 0.16
N ARG A 235 26.10 -21.33 0.10
CA ARG A 235 25.21 -21.86 -0.95
C ARG A 235 23.88 -22.28 -0.32
N THR A 236 22.78 -21.80 -0.88
CA THR A 236 21.43 -22.15 -0.46
C THR A 236 20.62 -22.61 -1.66
N ALA A 237 20.09 -23.83 -1.59
CA ALA A 237 19.15 -24.34 -2.58
C ALA A 237 17.73 -23.88 -2.22
N VAL A 238 17.01 -23.34 -3.20
CA VAL A 238 15.64 -22.82 -3.03
C VAL A 238 14.73 -23.34 -4.13
N ALA A 239 13.45 -23.53 -3.80
CA ALA A 239 12.44 -23.95 -4.76
C ALA A 239 11.07 -23.37 -4.41
N ASN A 240 10.15 -23.36 -5.36
CA ASN A 240 8.74 -23.06 -5.14
C ASN A 240 7.95 -23.77 -6.25
N PRO A 241 6.93 -24.59 -5.94
CA PRO A 241 6.18 -25.33 -6.96
C PRO A 241 5.41 -24.41 -7.91
N LEU A 242 5.20 -23.14 -7.53
CA LEU A 242 4.61 -22.11 -8.37
C LEU A 242 5.62 -21.30 -9.18
N GLY A 243 6.92 -21.48 -8.94
CA GLY A 243 7.95 -20.55 -9.40
C GLY A 243 7.88 -19.19 -8.72
N GLY A 244 8.55 -18.20 -9.30
CA GLY A 244 8.46 -16.81 -8.83
C GLY A 244 9.76 -16.02 -8.99
N GLY A 245 9.65 -14.69 -8.93
CA GLY A 245 10.82 -13.82 -8.89
C GLY A 245 11.71 -14.14 -7.67
N ILE A 246 13.02 -14.00 -7.83
CA ILE A 246 14.00 -14.26 -6.78
C ILE A 246 14.45 -12.92 -6.20
N TYR A 247 14.35 -12.77 -4.88
CA TYR A 247 14.72 -11.55 -4.16
C TYR A 247 15.63 -11.89 -2.99
N ILE A 248 16.49 -10.96 -2.61
CA ILE A 248 17.17 -11.00 -1.32
C ILE A 248 16.41 -10.13 -0.33
N GLU A 249 16.06 -10.71 0.82
CA GLU A 249 15.56 -10.00 2.00
C GLU A 249 16.76 -9.58 2.84
N VAL A 250 17.00 -8.26 2.89
CA VAL A 250 18.08 -7.65 3.64
C VAL A 250 17.56 -7.29 5.03
N PRO A 251 18.11 -7.82 6.13
CA PRO A 251 17.56 -7.57 7.46
C PRO A 251 17.86 -6.14 7.92
N TYR A 252 17.00 -5.61 8.80
CA TYR A 252 17.21 -4.29 9.37
C TYR A 252 18.53 -4.20 10.14
N ARG A 253 19.22 -3.07 9.98
CA ARG A 253 20.58 -2.78 10.47
C ARG A 253 21.71 -3.56 9.79
N ALA A 254 21.43 -4.26 8.70
CA ALA A 254 22.48 -4.83 7.86
C ALA A 254 23.33 -3.73 7.20
N ASP A 255 24.63 -4.01 7.06
CA ASP A 255 25.65 -3.07 6.58
C ASP A 255 26.65 -3.71 5.59
N ALA A 256 26.28 -4.80 4.92
CA ALA A 256 27.21 -5.54 4.04
C ALA A 256 27.60 -4.79 2.74
N GLY A 257 27.08 -3.58 2.52
CA GLY A 257 27.35 -2.75 1.36
C GLY A 257 26.75 -3.29 0.06
N ILE A 258 27.38 -2.93 -1.06
CA ILE A 258 27.06 -3.50 -2.37
C ILE A 258 27.80 -4.83 -2.50
N VAL A 259 27.06 -5.91 -2.76
CA VAL A 259 27.60 -7.26 -2.90
C VAL A 259 27.14 -7.92 -4.19
N ARG A 260 27.86 -8.95 -4.62
CA ARG A 260 27.46 -9.81 -5.74
C ARG A 260 26.89 -11.13 -5.22
N VAL A 261 25.76 -11.53 -5.79
CA VAL A 261 25.11 -12.81 -5.54
C VAL A 261 25.04 -13.58 -6.85
N SER A 262 25.37 -14.85 -6.80
CA SER A 262 25.33 -15.77 -7.94
C SER A 262 24.06 -16.61 -7.89
N ILE A 263 23.35 -16.74 -9.00
CA ILE A 263 22.08 -17.47 -9.07
C ILE A 263 22.17 -18.48 -10.22
N ALA A 264 22.30 -19.76 -9.89
CA ALA A 264 22.41 -20.85 -10.85
C ALA A 264 21.05 -21.50 -11.13
N ASN A 265 20.83 -21.94 -12.37
CA ASN A 265 19.60 -22.61 -12.82
C ASN A 265 18.34 -21.71 -12.76
N ALA A 266 18.50 -20.39 -12.83
CA ALA A 266 17.40 -19.44 -12.89
C ALA A 266 17.21 -18.87 -14.31
N VAL A 267 16.01 -18.37 -14.57
CA VAL A 267 15.64 -17.66 -15.80
C VAL A 267 15.73 -16.16 -15.58
N ARG A 268 16.09 -15.37 -16.58
CA ARG A 268 16.03 -13.91 -16.48
C ARG A 268 14.58 -13.41 -16.49
N ALA A 269 14.29 -12.43 -15.67
CA ALA A 269 13.06 -11.64 -15.70
C ALA A 269 13.38 -10.19 -16.10
N PRO A 270 12.42 -9.46 -16.69
CA PRO A 270 12.63 -8.04 -16.96
C PRO A 270 12.96 -7.28 -15.68
N PHE A 271 14.05 -6.53 -15.71
CA PHE A 271 14.47 -5.70 -14.59
C PHE A 271 15.04 -4.40 -15.09
N PHE A 272 14.45 -3.29 -14.64
CA PHE A 272 15.00 -1.96 -14.87
C PHE A 272 15.55 -1.39 -13.58
N SER A 273 16.87 -1.20 -13.53
CA SER A 273 17.54 -0.62 -12.38
C SER A 273 17.91 0.84 -12.66
N ALA A 274 17.37 1.75 -11.85
CA ALA A 274 17.78 3.15 -11.75
C ALA A 274 18.75 3.41 -10.58
N ARG A 275 19.14 2.35 -9.85
CA ARG A 275 20.05 2.40 -8.70
C ARG A 275 21.40 2.98 -9.10
N HIS A 276 21.99 3.81 -8.24
CA HIS A 276 23.26 4.49 -8.55
C HIS A 276 24.45 3.56 -8.89
N PHE A 277 24.46 2.32 -8.39
CA PHE A 277 25.58 1.38 -8.54
C PHE A 277 25.42 0.38 -9.69
N ASP A 278 24.26 0.31 -10.33
CA ASP A 278 23.94 -0.72 -11.33
C ASP A 278 22.81 -0.24 -12.25
N ARG A 279 23.07 0.76 -13.10
CA ARG A 279 22.03 1.38 -13.94
C ARG A 279 21.79 0.61 -15.23
N THR A 280 20.52 0.30 -15.52
CA THR A 280 20.06 -0.18 -16.83
C THR A 280 19.93 1.01 -17.79
N THR A 281 20.64 0.95 -18.92
CA THR A 281 20.50 1.96 -19.99
C THR A 281 19.20 1.75 -20.78
N LEU A 282 18.69 2.82 -21.40
CA LEU A 282 17.53 2.74 -22.30
C LEU A 282 17.73 1.73 -23.44
N ASP A 283 18.96 1.64 -23.94
CA ASP A 283 19.34 0.70 -25.00
C ASP A 283 19.29 -0.75 -24.53
N GLN A 284 19.84 -1.06 -23.35
CA GLN A 284 19.72 -2.38 -22.72
C GLN A 284 18.25 -2.73 -22.48
N TRP A 285 17.45 -1.77 -22.00
CA TRP A 285 16.03 -1.98 -21.79
C TRP A 285 15.29 -2.39 -23.06
N LYS A 286 15.43 -1.60 -24.13
CA LYS A 286 14.71 -1.82 -25.41
C LYS A 286 15.17 -3.08 -26.14
N LYS A 287 16.48 -3.39 -26.08
CA LYS A 287 17.09 -4.51 -26.81
C LYS A 287 16.95 -5.84 -26.06
N SER A 288 17.12 -5.87 -24.74
CA SER A 288 17.17 -7.12 -23.97
C SER A 288 16.24 -7.17 -22.75
N GLU A 289 16.35 -6.24 -21.80
CA GLU A 289 15.75 -6.45 -20.46
C GLU A 289 14.23 -6.63 -20.52
N ARG A 290 13.51 -5.78 -21.27
CA ARG A 290 12.04 -5.89 -21.37
C ARG A 290 11.53 -7.14 -22.08
N ARG A 291 12.43 -7.90 -22.72
CA ARG A 291 12.14 -9.10 -23.51
C ARG A 291 12.52 -10.40 -22.79
N HIS A 292 13.08 -10.31 -21.58
CA HIS A 292 13.34 -11.50 -20.78
C HIS A 292 12.02 -12.24 -20.46
N PRO A 293 12.04 -13.59 -20.44
CA PRO A 293 10.82 -14.39 -20.44
C PRO A 293 10.12 -14.49 -19.08
N GLY A 294 10.72 -13.98 -18.00
CA GLY A 294 10.09 -13.92 -16.68
C GLY A 294 8.71 -13.24 -16.73
N PRO A 295 7.67 -13.76 -16.04
CA PRO A 295 6.30 -13.22 -16.10
C PRO A 295 6.09 -11.85 -15.44
N TRP A 296 7.05 -11.41 -14.62
CA TRP A 296 7.00 -10.15 -13.88
C TRP A 296 8.23 -9.30 -14.16
N ALA A 297 8.01 -7.99 -14.18
CA ALA A 297 9.02 -6.98 -14.33
C ALA A 297 9.17 -6.20 -13.03
N ASP A 298 10.41 -6.11 -12.53
CA ASP A 298 10.76 -5.27 -11.40
C ASP A 298 11.41 -3.95 -11.89
N PHE A 299 11.15 -2.86 -11.16
CA PHE A 299 11.79 -1.57 -11.36
C PHE A 299 12.28 -1.09 -10.00
N GLU A 300 13.57 -0.75 -9.87
CA GLU A 300 14.16 -0.33 -8.59
C GLU A 300 15.07 0.89 -8.76
N SER A 301 14.90 1.88 -7.89
CA SER A 301 15.87 2.95 -7.64
C SER A 301 16.31 2.89 -6.18
N ASP A 302 17.17 3.82 -5.76
CA ASP A 302 17.54 3.95 -4.34
C ASP A 302 16.37 4.41 -3.44
N LYS A 303 15.27 4.89 -4.04
CA LYS A 303 14.15 5.54 -3.34
C LYS A 303 12.81 4.84 -3.56
N PHE A 304 12.62 4.17 -4.69
CA PHE A 304 11.35 3.61 -5.12
C PHE A 304 11.51 2.20 -5.68
N MET A 305 10.47 1.38 -5.52
CA MET A 305 10.38 0.09 -6.17
C MET A 305 8.96 -0.16 -6.69
N MET A 306 8.84 -0.85 -7.81
CA MET A 306 7.56 -1.42 -8.22
C MET A 306 7.73 -2.75 -8.94
N GLN A 307 6.65 -3.53 -8.92
CA GLN A 307 6.51 -4.74 -9.69
C GLN A 307 5.23 -4.73 -10.51
N VAL A 308 5.36 -5.03 -11.81
CA VAL A 308 4.25 -5.12 -12.76
C VAL A 308 4.40 -6.38 -13.62
N PRO A 309 3.31 -6.90 -14.21
CA PRO A 309 3.38 -8.03 -15.14
C PRO A 309 4.20 -7.67 -16.38
N THR A 310 5.00 -8.61 -16.89
CA THR A 310 5.76 -8.44 -18.15
C THR A 310 4.85 -8.11 -19.33
N GLN A 311 3.62 -8.63 -19.32
CA GLN A 311 2.62 -8.35 -20.35
C GLN A 311 2.24 -6.85 -20.46
N TRP A 312 2.54 -6.04 -19.44
CA TRP A 312 2.32 -4.59 -19.50
C TRP A 312 3.48 -3.83 -20.14
N ILE A 313 4.68 -4.42 -20.19
CA ILE A 313 5.93 -3.68 -20.45
C ILE A 313 6.79 -4.19 -21.61
N TYR A 314 6.46 -5.32 -22.26
CA TYR A 314 7.33 -5.90 -23.32
C TYR A 314 7.52 -4.98 -24.54
N ASN A 315 6.67 -3.95 -24.68
CA ASN A 315 6.78 -2.88 -25.67
C ASN A 315 6.78 -1.48 -25.02
N PHE A 316 7.14 -1.37 -23.74
CA PHE A 316 7.22 -0.09 -23.01
C PHE A 316 8.57 0.56 -23.25
N ASP A 317 8.58 1.81 -23.70
CA ASP A 317 9.77 2.41 -24.30
C ASP A 317 10.66 3.18 -23.33
N ASP A 318 10.09 3.88 -22.35
CA ASP A 318 10.85 4.85 -21.55
C ASP A 318 10.72 4.62 -20.04
N PRO A 319 11.46 3.64 -19.49
CA PRO A 319 11.55 3.42 -18.05
C PRO A 319 12.46 4.43 -17.34
N VAL A 320 13.29 5.18 -18.08
CA VAL A 320 14.24 6.14 -17.50
C VAL A 320 13.45 7.31 -16.92
N THR A 321 12.66 7.99 -17.75
CA THR A 321 11.82 9.10 -17.29
C THR A 321 10.80 8.64 -16.25
N LEU A 322 10.24 7.43 -16.42
CA LEU A 322 9.31 6.89 -15.43
C LEU A 322 9.93 6.77 -14.03
N MET A 323 11.16 6.25 -13.92
CA MET A 323 11.82 6.09 -12.63
C MET A 323 12.33 7.41 -12.06
N GLU A 324 12.75 8.35 -12.91
CA GLU A 324 13.09 9.73 -12.49
C GLU A 324 11.86 10.46 -11.92
N ASP A 325 10.68 10.30 -12.53
CA ASP A 325 9.44 10.84 -12.01
C ASP A 325 9.08 10.22 -10.65
N TRP A 326 9.22 8.91 -10.49
CA TRP A 326 9.00 8.25 -9.21
C TRP A 326 9.98 8.72 -8.13
N ASP A 327 11.27 8.88 -8.45
CA ASP A 327 12.26 9.43 -7.52
C ASP A 327 11.94 10.87 -7.12
N THR A 328 11.50 11.69 -8.07
CA THR A 328 11.05 13.07 -7.83
C THR A 328 9.88 13.11 -6.85
N ALA A 329 8.93 12.18 -6.99
CA ALA A 329 7.82 12.06 -6.05
C ALA A 329 8.29 11.61 -4.65
N MET A 330 9.23 10.66 -4.56
CA MET A 330 9.76 10.20 -3.27
C MET A 330 10.54 11.30 -2.55
N ASP A 331 11.28 12.13 -3.28
CA ASP A 331 11.96 13.30 -2.73
C ASP A 331 10.95 14.31 -2.19
N ALA A 332 9.91 14.65 -2.95
CA ALA A 332 8.87 15.57 -2.49
C ALA A 332 8.20 15.10 -1.19
N VAL A 333 7.98 13.80 -1.04
CA VAL A 333 7.41 13.21 0.20
C VAL A 333 8.42 13.21 1.35
N SER A 334 9.68 12.82 1.12
CA SER A 334 10.72 12.85 2.14
C SER A 334 10.97 14.26 2.65
N GLU A 335 11.07 15.23 1.75
CA GLU A 335 11.27 16.62 2.11
C GLU A 335 10.07 17.19 2.86
N LEU A 336 8.83 16.91 2.44
CA LEU A 336 7.61 17.31 3.16
C LEU A 336 7.68 16.93 4.64
N PHE A 337 8.07 15.69 4.93
CA PHE A 337 8.16 15.18 6.30
C PHE A 337 9.51 15.43 6.97
N GLY A 338 10.40 16.23 6.37
CA GLY A 338 11.71 16.55 6.94
C GLY A 338 12.63 15.35 7.12
N LEU A 339 12.45 14.30 6.30
CA LEU A 339 13.21 13.05 6.27
C LEU A 339 14.30 13.11 5.18
N PRO A 340 15.39 12.30 5.30
CA PRO A 340 16.41 12.26 4.26
C PRO A 340 15.84 11.72 2.93
N PRO A 341 16.31 12.21 1.77
CA PRO A 341 15.87 11.74 0.44
C PRO A 341 16.07 10.23 0.25
N VAL A 342 17.25 9.72 0.60
CA VAL A 342 17.54 8.28 0.66
C VAL A 342 17.35 7.81 2.11
N ARG A 343 16.47 6.83 2.31
CA ARG A 343 16.12 6.32 3.63
C ARG A 343 16.75 4.95 3.89
N CYS A 344 16.52 4.40 5.08
CA CYS A 344 16.92 3.02 5.43
C CYS A 344 16.37 1.97 4.44
N LYS A 345 15.23 2.25 3.82
CA LYS A 345 14.47 1.38 2.91
C LYS A 345 13.81 2.26 1.85
N THR A 346 13.47 1.70 0.67
CA THR A 346 12.73 2.46 -0.36
C THR A 346 11.47 3.08 0.25
N VAL A 347 11.21 4.35 -0.07
CA VAL A 347 10.11 5.15 0.48
C VAL A 347 8.76 4.52 0.15
N LEU A 348 8.62 3.95 -1.04
CA LEU A 348 7.42 3.26 -1.50
C LEU A 348 7.80 2.05 -2.35
N TYR A 349 7.12 0.92 -2.08
CA TYR A 349 7.15 -0.27 -2.93
C TYR A 349 5.73 -0.59 -3.38
N LEU A 350 5.46 -0.47 -4.68
CA LEU A 350 4.16 -0.80 -5.29
C LEU A 350 4.15 -2.20 -5.90
N GLN A 351 3.05 -2.92 -5.70
CA GLN A 351 2.81 -4.20 -6.36
C GLN A 351 1.37 -4.28 -6.83
N VAL A 352 1.12 -5.09 -7.86
CA VAL A 352 -0.23 -5.47 -8.29
C VAL A 352 -0.50 -6.94 -7.98
N ASP A 353 -1.74 -7.28 -7.69
CA ASP A 353 -2.17 -8.63 -7.33
C ASP A 353 -3.54 -8.92 -7.97
N VAL A 354 -3.99 -10.17 -8.00
CA VAL A 354 -5.30 -10.55 -8.57
C VAL A 354 -6.48 -10.06 -7.74
N ILE A 355 -6.23 -9.71 -6.47
CA ILE A 355 -7.22 -9.14 -5.56
C ILE A 355 -6.55 -8.18 -4.58
N PHE A 356 -7.30 -7.19 -4.10
CA PHE A 356 -6.81 -6.29 -3.05
C PHE A 356 -6.55 -7.05 -1.76
N ARG A 357 -5.49 -6.67 -1.04
CA ARG A 357 -5.15 -7.21 0.28
C ARG A 357 -6.32 -7.11 1.25
N GLY A 358 -6.96 -5.95 1.35
CA GLY A 358 -8.11 -5.72 2.22
C GLY A 358 -9.40 -5.39 1.46
N ASN A 359 -10.43 -4.92 2.19
CA ASN A 359 -11.70 -4.46 1.60
C ASN A 359 -11.68 -2.97 1.21
N ALA A 360 -10.57 -2.30 1.48
CA ALA A 360 -10.23 -0.94 1.14
C ALA A 360 -8.77 -0.91 0.66
N ASN A 361 -8.27 0.27 0.32
CA ASN A 361 -6.84 0.47 0.10
C ASN A 361 -6.11 0.46 1.45
N TYR A 362 -4.87 -0.01 1.47
CA TYR A 362 -4.04 -0.05 2.68
C TYR A 362 -2.59 0.34 2.37
N PRO A 363 -1.86 0.91 3.35
CA PRO A 363 -0.41 1.00 3.26
C PRO A 363 0.25 -0.38 3.34
N GLY A 364 1.52 -0.44 2.97
CA GLY A 364 2.38 -1.58 3.28
C GLY A 364 3.63 -1.67 2.42
N TYR A 365 4.41 -2.71 2.67
CA TYR A 365 5.58 -3.06 1.89
C TYR A 365 5.49 -4.52 1.39
N PRO A 366 4.97 -4.79 0.17
CA PRO A 366 4.48 -3.82 -0.82
C PRO A 366 3.08 -3.28 -0.54
N GLN A 367 2.84 -2.04 -0.96
CA GLN A 367 1.51 -1.49 -1.10
C GLN A 367 0.84 -2.10 -2.35
N SER A 368 -0.25 -2.84 -2.14
CA SER A 368 -0.94 -3.63 -3.18
C SER A 368 -2.43 -3.29 -3.29
N ASN A 369 -2.70 -2.17 -3.97
CA ASN A 369 -4.04 -1.57 -4.12
C ASN A 369 -4.55 -1.57 -5.57
N PHE A 370 -3.98 -2.42 -6.43
CA PHE A 370 -4.32 -2.50 -7.86
C PHE A 370 -4.54 -3.95 -8.28
N ARG A 371 -5.60 -4.17 -9.06
CA ARG A 371 -5.95 -5.50 -9.56
C ARG A 371 -5.25 -5.79 -10.87
N TYR A 372 -4.78 -7.01 -10.98
CA TYR A 372 -4.25 -7.62 -12.17
C TYR A 372 -5.16 -8.78 -12.60
N ASP A 373 -5.41 -8.92 -13.90
CA ASP A 373 -6.11 -10.06 -14.45
C ASP A 373 -5.12 -10.88 -15.30
N PRO A 374 -4.66 -12.06 -14.84
CA PRO A 374 -3.72 -12.89 -15.59
C PRO A 374 -4.30 -13.48 -16.88
N LEU A 375 -5.62 -13.48 -17.05
CA LEU A 375 -6.31 -14.03 -18.21
C LEU A 375 -6.59 -12.97 -19.29
N LYS A 376 -6.38 -11.70 -18.96
CA LYS A 376 -6.55 -10.59 -19.89
C LYS A 376 -5.29 -10.41 -20.71
N ALA A 377 -5.44 -10.40 -22.03
CA ALA A 377 -4.35 -10.08 -22.95
C ALA A 377 -3.99 -8.58 -22.90
N GLU A 378 -2.71 -8.27 -23.02
CA GLU A 378 -2.17 -6.91 -22.99
C GLU A 378 -1.16 -6.69 -24.14
N SER A 379 -0.99 -5.42 -24.54
CA SER A 379 -0.18 -5.02 -25.70
C SER A 379 1.29 -4.75 -25.39
N GLY A 380 1.72 -4.91 -24.13
CA GLY A 380 3.10 -4.58 -23.71
C GLY A 380 3.38 -3.10 -23.61
N HIS A 381 2.40 -2.25 -23.90
CA HIS A 381 2.42 -0.79 -23.71
C HIS A 381 1.10 -0.39 -23.04
N SER A 382 0.83 -0.99 -21.89
CA SER A 382 -0.48 -0.85 -21.25
C SER A 382 -0.67 0.56 -20.69
N ASN A 383 -1.91 1.05 -20.80
CA ASN A 383 -2.30 2.40 -20.36
C ASN A 383 -2.49 2.50 -18.82
N HIS A 384 -1.83 1.63 -18.05
CA HIS A 384 -1.94 1.59 -16.59
C HIS A 384 -1.22 2.78 -15.98
N TRP A 385 -1.86 3.42 -14.99
CA TRP A 385 -1.36 4.67 -14.40
C TRP A 385 0.04 4.50 -13.76
N LEU A 386 0.37 3.32 -13.22
CA LEU A 386 1.71 3.03 -12.67
C LEU A 386 2.83 3.27 -13.70
N LEU A 387 2.55 3.02 -14.99
CA LEU A 387 3.47 3.20 -16.10
C LEU A 387 3.40 4.60 -16.75
N LYS A 388 2.48 5.46 -16.29
CA LYS A 388 2.38 6.87 -16.68
C LYS A 388 3.07 7.82 -15.70
N GLY A 389 3.56 7.28 -14.59
CA GLY A 389 4.18 8.04 -13.52
C GLY A 389 3.22 8.52 -12.42
N PRO A 390 3.78 8.97 -11.28
CA PRO A 390 3.05 9.39 -10.08
C PRO A 390 2.09 10.56 -10.32
N GLN A 391 2.38 11.43 -11.30
CA GLN A 391 1.57 12.58 -11.67
C GLN A 391 0.28 12.22 -12.41
N SER A 392 0.04 10.95 -12.77
CA SER A 392 -1.13 10.58 -13.57
C SER A 392 -2.40 10.34 -12.75
N SER A 393 -2.33 9.51 -11.70
CA SER A 393 -3.47 9.16 -10.82
C SER A 393 -2.96 8.60 -9.47
N GLY A 394 -2.16 9.40 -8.77
CA GLY A 394 -1.47 9.00 -7.54
C GLY A 394 -2.28 9.20 -6.25
N GLU A 395 -3.46 9.80 -6.30
CA GLU A 395 -4.18 10.26 -5.10
C GLU A 395 -4.41 9.15 -4.07
N ILE A 396 -4.74 7.94 -4.54
CA ILE A 396 -4.93 6.77 -3.67
C ILE A 396 -3.59 6.30 -3.10
N ILE A 397 -2.55 6.15 -3.92
CA ILE A 397 -1.29 5.59 -3.40
C ILE A 397 -0.57 6.52 -2.43
N PHE A 398 -0.69 7.83 -2.64
CA PHE A 398 -0.06 8.83 -1.79
C PHE A 398 -0.91 9.10 -0.54
N HIS A 399 -2.22 8.86 -0.58
CA HIS A 399 -3.07 8.77 0.62
C HIS A 399 -2.58 7.66 1.55
N GLU A 400 -2.42 6.44 1.02
CA GLU A 400 -1.92 5.30 1.80
C GLU A 400 -0.47 5.51 2.25
N LEU A 401 0.39 6.10 1.40
CA LEU A 401 1.74 6.49 1.82
C LEU A 401 1.70 7.52 2.96
N GLY A 402 0.73 8.45 2.96
CA GLY A 402 0.49 9.36 4.07
C GLY A 402 0.18 8.63 5.38
N HIS A 403 -0.65 7.58 5.35
CA HIS A 403 -0.85 6.70 6.51
C HIS A 403 0.44 6.02 6.95
N ALA A 404 1.23 5.50 6.00
CA ALA A 404 2.49 4.81 6.28
C ALA A 404 3.56 5.68 6.96
N HIS A 405 3.50 7.01 6.81
CA HIS A 405 4.48 7.92 7.43
C HIS A 405 4.28 8.14 8.93
N LEU A 406 3.15 7.71 9.51
CA LEU A 406 2.88 7.74 10.96
C LEU A 406 3.14 9.11 11.65
N PHE A 407 3.13 10.20 10.88
CA PHE A 407 3.40 11.57 11.34
C PHE A 407 2.30 12.10 12.25
N THR A 408 2.63 13.10 13.06
CA THR A 408 1.73 13.71 14.04
C THR A 408 0.69 14.62 13.37
N LYS A 409 -0.54 14.63 13.89
CA LYS A 409 -1.71 15.32 13.32
C LYS A 409 -2.54 15.98 14.42
N PHE A 410 -3.35 16.98 14.07
CA PHE A 410 -4.42 17.41 14.95
C PHE A 410 -5.46 16.28 15.10
N ARG A 411 -6.22 16.31 16.19
CA ARG A 411 -7.31 15.35 16.42
C ARG A 411 -8.33 15.40 15.27
N GLY A 412 -8.71 14.22 14.77
CA GLY A 412 -9.72 14.08 13.71
C GLY A 412 -9.19 14.11 12.27
N GLU A 413 -7.90 14.40 12.06
CA GLU A 413 -7.33 14.54 10.71
C GLU A 413 -6.83 13.24 10.06
N VAL A 414 -7.03 12.09 10.70
CA VAL A 414 -6.47 10.80 10.27
C VAL A 414 -6.69 10.53 8.79
N GLU A 415 -7.89 10.81 8.28
CA GLU A 415 -8.29 10.60 6.87
C GLU A 415 -8.37 11.90 6.05
N ALA A 416 -7.71 12.96 6.53
CA ALA A 416 -7.68 14.28 5.88
C ALA A 416 -6.26 14.65 5.45
N VAL A 417 -5.36 14.90 6.40
CA VAL A 417 -4.00 15.38 6.11
C VAL A 417 -3.12 14.32 5.43
N VAL A 418 -3.50 13.04 5.48
CA VAL A 418 -2.84 11.97 4.72
C VAL A 418 -2.94 12.13 3.20
N ASN A 419 -3.79 13.04 2.68
CA ASN A 419 -3.82 13.41 1.27
C ASN A 419 -2.75 14.48 0.89
N LEU A 420 -2.18 15.17 1.88
CA LEU A 420 -1.18 16.23 1.66
C LEU A 420 0.08 15.79 0.88
N PRO A 421 0.61 14.56 1.04
CA PRO A 421 1.75 14.10 0.26
C PRO A 421 1.54 14.25 -1.25
N TYR A 422 0.33 14.00 -1.77
CA TYR A 422 0.11 14.12 -3.21
C TYR A 422 0.10 15.59 -3.68
N VAL A 423 -0.29 16.52 -2.81
CA VAL A 423 -0.16 17.96 -3.08
C VAL A 423 1.32 18.32 -3.27
N ALA A 424 2.18 17.84 -2.36
CA ALA A 424 3.62 18.07 -2.45
C ALA A 424 4.22 17.45 -3.71
N VAL A 425 3.86 16.20 -4.03
CA VAL A 425 4.31 15.53 -5.25
C VAL A 425 3.96 16.35 -6.49
N LEU A 426 2.68 16.72 -6.67
CA LEU A 426 2.26 17.46 -7.86
C LEU A 426 2.85 18.88 -7.91
N ASN A 427 2.77 19.64 -6.82
CA ASN A 427 3.18 21.04 -6.83
C ASN A 427 4.70 21.22 -6.74
N ARG A 428 5.34 20.58 -5.76
CA ARG A 428 6.79 20.72 -5.55
C ARG A 428 7.59 19.84 -6.50
N GLY A 429 7.15 18.60 -6.72
CA GLY A 429 7.86 17.66 -7.59
C GLY A 429 7.70 17.99 -9.07
N PHE A 430 6.48 18.34 -9.51
CA PHE A 430 6.15 18.48 -10.93
C PHE A 430 5.70 19.88 -11.36
N GLY A 431 5.77 20.88 -10.47
CA GLY A 431 5.43 22.27 -10.81
C GLY A 431 3.95 22.50 -11.14
N VAL A 432 3.05 21.57 -10.79
CA VAL A 432 1.61 21.76 -10.96
C VAL A 432 1.16 22.90 -10.05
N ASP A 433 0.31 23.79 -10.57
CA ASP A 433 -0.30 24.86 -9.77
C ASP A 433 -0.89 24.34 -8.44
N LEU A 434 -0.73 25.09 -7.36
CA LEU A 434 -1.05 24.62 -6.00
C LEU A 434 -2.54 24.29 -5.82
N ASP A 435 -3.45 25.06 -6.42
CA ASP A 435 -4.88 24.78 -6.37
C ASP A 435 -5.22 23.52 -7.16
N THR A 436 -4.59 23.35 -8.33
CA THR A 436 -4.74 22.14 -9.13
C THR A 436 -4.21 20.90 -8.41
N ALA A 437 -3.05 21.01 -7.76
CA ALA A 437 -2.45 19.94 -6.95
C ALA A 437 -3.33 19.56 -5.76
N PHE A 438 -3.86 20.56 -5.04
CA PHE A 438 -4.78 20.37 -3.93
C PHE A 438 -6.14 19.77 -4.35
N GLY A 439 -6.70 20.23 -5.46
CA GLY A 439 -7.90 19.61 -6.02
C GLY A 439 -7.65 18.13 -6.29
N ARG A 440 -6.57 17.82 -7.02
CA ARG A 440 -6.21 16.46 -7.46
C ARG A 440 -5.73 15.54 -6.33
N SER A 441 -5.40 16.06 -5.15
CA SER A 441 -5.06 15.23 -3.99
C SER A 441 -6.23 14.46 -3.39
N PHE A 442 -7.45 14.70 -3.88
CA PHE A 442 -8.63 13.95 -3.46
C PHE A 442 -9.68 13.89 -4.59
N SER A 443 -10.78 13.16 -4.36
CA SER A 443 -11.83 12.81 -5.35
C SER A 443 -12.53 13.96 -6.10
N LYS A 444 -12.16 15.22 -5.86
CA LYS A 444 -12.72 16.42 -6.51
C LYS A 444 -11.59 17.32 -7.07
N PRO A 445 -11.06 17.03 -8.27
CA PRO A 445 -9.90 17.72 -8.85
C PRO A 445 -10.09 19.22 -9.13
N TYR A 446 -11.33 19.70 -9.13
CA TYR A 446 -11.74 21.09 -9.38
C TYR A 446 -11.87 21.94 -8.10
N VAL A 447 -11.65 21.36 -6.92
CA VAL A 447 -11.73 22.10 -5.66
C VAL A 447 -10.41 22.83 -5.42
N SER A 448 -10.42 24.15 -5.62
CA SER A 448 -9.33 25.03 -5.17
C SER A 448 -9.35 25.25 -3.67
N LEU A 449 -8.30 25.85 -3.13
CA LEU A 449 -8.20 26.23 -1.72
C LEU A 449 -9.30 27.21 -1.31
N GLU A 450 -9.69 28.11 -2.22
CA GLU A 450 -10.81 29.02 -2.02
C GLU A 450 -12.15 28.30 -2.01
N GLN A 451 -12.36 27.34 -2.90
CA GLN A 451 -13.56 26.51 -2.85
C GLN A 451 -13.63 25.70 -1.56
N ALA A 452 -12.52 25.17 -1.06
CA ALA A 452 -12.47 24.50 0.23
C ALA A 452 -12.75 25.44 1.41
N ALA A 453 -12.29 26.70 1.35
CA ALA A 453 -12.63 27.71 2.35
C ALA A 453 -14.13 28.03 2.30
N ILE A 454 -14.73 28.21 1.12
CA ILE A 454 -16.19 28.41 0.98
C ILE A 454 -16.94 27.19 1.52
N MET A 455 -16.51 25.96 1.20
CA MET A 455 -17.11 24.71 1.73
C MET A 455 -17.13 24.69 3.27
N TRP A 456 -16.18 25.34 3.92
CA TRP A 456 -16.17 25.50 5.38
C TRP A 456 -17.06 26.66 5.83
N MET A 457 -16.92 27.84 5.25
CA MET A 457 -17.64 29.05 5.68
C MET A 457 -19.17 28.95 5.51
N VAL A 458 -19.65 28.08 4.63
CA VAL A 458 -21.09 27.83 4.43
C VAL A 458 -21.70 26.85 5.45
N THR A 459 -20.93 26.29 6.38
CA THR A 459 -21.47 25.37 7.39
C THR A 459 -22.11 26.11 8.56
N GLU A 460 -22.97 25.41 9.29
CA GLU A 460 -23.55 25.93 10.52
C GLU A 460 -22.49 26.12 11.61
N ASN A 461 -21.55 25.18 11.76
CA ASN A 461 -20.50 25.28 12.76
C ASN A 461 -19.64 26.54 12.57
N PHE A 462 -19.24 26.86 11.33
CA PHE A 462 -18.51 28.10 11.07
C PHE A 462 -19.32 29.34 11.46
N ARG A 463 -20.58 29.42 11.03
CA ARG A 463 -21.46 30.56 11.35
C ARG A 463 -21.71 30.75 12.84
N MET A 464 -21.61 29.67 13.62
CA MET A 464 -21.79 29.70 15.07
C MET A 464 -20.45 29.86 15.83
N GLY A 465 -19.34 30.11 15.14
CA GLY A 465 -18.02 30.24 15.78
C GLY A 465 -17.55 28.94 16.46
N ARG A 466 -17.92 27.77 15.91
CA ARG A 466 -17.56 26.45 16.44
C ARG A 466 -16.44 25.80 15.60
N PRO A 467 -15.62 24.93 16.20
CA PRO A 467 -14.65 24.14 15.45
C PRO A 467 -15.37 23.18 14.47
N MET A 468 -14.62 22.66 13.50
CA MET A 468 -15.13 21.62 12.60
C MET A 468 -15.53 20.37 13.39
N ASP A 469 -16.63 19.73 13.00
CA ASP A 469 -17.05 18.47 13.62
C ASP A 469 -16.06 17.33 13.29
N ILE A 470 -15.44 16.77 14.31
CA ILE A 470 -14.51 15.63 14.22
C ILE A 470 -15.12 14.30 14.72
N SER A 471 -16.41 14.29 15.05
CA SER A 471 -17.11 13.10 15.52
C SER A 471 -17.04 11.97 14.48
N ASN A 472 -17.05 10.73 14.94
CA ASN A 472 -17.14 9.57 14.06
C ASN A 472 -18.58 9.38 13.54
N SER A 473 -19.11 10.39 12.84
CA SER A 473 -20.46 10.42 12.29
C SER A 473 -20.43 10.86 10.81
N PRO A 474 -21.56 10.74 10.09
CA PRO A 474 -21.70 11.35 8.76
C PRO A 474 -21.60 12.89 8.74
N ALA A 475 -21.73 13.56 9.90
CA ALA A 475 -21.64 15.02 9.99
C ALA A 475 -20.19 15.53 10.07
N ASN A 476 -19.20 14.63 10.15
CA ASN A 476 -17.79 14.99 10.23
C ASN A 476 -17.39 15.95 9.09
N GLU A 477 -16.71 17.03 9.44
CA GLU A 477 -16.34 18.11 8.52
C GLU A 477 -14.87 18.05 8.08
N VAL A 478 -14.08 17.14 8.65
CA VAL A 478 -12.62 17.04 8.44
C VAL A 478 -12.26 15.86 7.52
N ARG A 479 -12.64 14.63 7.89
CA ARG A 479 -12.23 13.43 7.14
C ARG A 479 -12.79 13.41 5.73
N TYR A 480 -12.00 12.89 4.79
CA TYR A 480 -12.37 12.71 3.38
C TYR A 480 -12.84 14.01 2.70
N GLN A 481 -12.27 15.15 3.10
CA GLN A 481 -12.67 16.47 2.60
C GLN A 481 -11.46 17.40 2.49
N HIS A 482 -11.40 18.19 1.41
CA HIS A 482 -10.37 19.20 1.17
C HIS A 482 -10.20 20.18 2.35
N ARG A 483 -11.32 20.67 2.93
CA ARG A 483 -11.28 21.60 4.07
C ARG A 483 -10.57 21.04 5.31
N GLY A 484 -10.54 19.72 5.50
CA GLY A 484 -9.89 19.10 6.65
C GLY A 484 -8.37 19.28 6.71
N TYR A 485 -7.73 19.51 5.56
CA TYR A 485 -6.29 19.73 5.45
C TYR A 485 -5.91 21.03 4.72
N GLY A 486 -6.90 21.88 4.42
CA GLY A 486 -6.71 23.17 3.74
C GLY A 486 -5.72 24.10 4.45
N LYS A 487 -5.68 24.11 5.79
CA LYS A 487 -4.70 24.90 6.56
C LYS A 487 -3.24 24.63 6.20
N TYR A 488 -2.89 23.38 5.92
CA TYR A 488 -1.52 23.03 5.55
C TYR A 488 -1.19 23.60 4.16
N VAL A 489 -2.12 23.50 3.21
CA VAL A 489 -1.96 24.06 1.87
C VAL A 489 -1.97 25.60 1.90
N GLU A 490 -2.72 26.21 2.82
CA GLU A 490 -2.73 27.66 3.02
C GLU A 490 -1.42 28.16 3.64
N ILE A 491 -0.80 27.41 4.56
CA ILE A 491 0.57 27.70 5.01
C ILE A 491 1.53 27.68 3.82
N VAL A 492 1.40 26.69 2.92
CA VAL A 492 2.23 26.63 1.70
C VAL A 492 2.00 27.84 0.79
N ARG A 493 0.74 28.25 0.60
CA ARG A 493 0.40 29.42 -0.21
C ARG A 493 1.03 30.71 0.33
N LEU A 494 0.99 30.91 1.65
CA LEU A 494 1.42 32.16 2.28
C LEU A 494 2.93 32.21 2.54
N PHE A 495 3.54 31.07 2.88
CA PHE A 495 4.91 31.01 3.40
C PHE A 495 5.82 30.04 2.64
N GLY A 496 5.32 29.37 1.61
CA GLY A 496 6.04 28.31 0.89
C GLY A 496 6.06 26.98 1.65
N TRP A 497 6.74 25.97 1.10
CA TRP A 497 6.80 24.63 1.69
C TRP A 497 7.63 24.55 2.98
N LYS A 498 8.64 25.42 3.13
CA LYS A 498 9.66 25.31 4.18
C LYS A 498 9.12 25.24 5.61
N PRO A 499 8.09 26.01 6.02
CA PRO A 499 7.51 25.89 7.36
C PRO A 499 6.99 24.48 7.71
N LEU A 500 6.37 23.78 6.76
CA LEU A 500 5.89 22.42 7.02
C LEU A 500 7.04 21.43 7.12
N GLN A 501 8.04 21.58 6.25
CA GLN A 501 9.25 20.76 6.24
C GLN A 501 10.03 20.92 7.55
N ASP A 502 10.24 22.17 7.99
CA ASP A 502 10.94 22.50 9.23
C ASP A 502 10.18 22.00 10.46
N PHE A 503 8.84 22.10 10.45
CA PHE A 503 8.00 21.58 11.52
C PHE A 503 8.13 20.05 11.67
N TRP A 504 7.98 19.29 10.59
CA TRP A 504 8.12 17.84 10.69
C TRP A 504 9.58 17.41 10.89
N HIS A 505 10.55 18.16 10.36
CA HIS A 505 11.96 17.96 10.68
C HIS A 505 12.22 18.14 12.19
N SER A 506 11.65 19.18 12.83
CA SER A 506 11.80 19.36 14.28
C SER A 506 11.14 18.23 15.06
N VAL A 507 10.01 17.69 14.60
CA VAL A 507 9.36 16.50 15.20
C VAL A 507 10.29 15.28 15.12
N ASN A 508 10.98 15.08 13.99
CA ASN A 508 11.98 14.00 13.87
C ASN A 508 13.15 14.21 14.83
N LEU A 509 13.66 15.44 14.98
CA LEU A 509 14.75 15.75 15.92
C LEU A 509 14.34 15.56 17.38
N ASP A 510 13.10 15.90 17.72
CA ASP A 510 12.52 15.68 19.05
C ASP A 510 12.42 14.18 19.36
N TYR A 511 11.96 13.38 18.39
CA TYR A 511 11.90 11.93 18.52
C TYR A 511 13.27 11.31 18.82
N LEU A 512 14.32 11.77 18.13
CA LEU A 512 15.70 11.32 18.37
C LEU A 512 16.23 11.70 19.76
N LYS A 513 15.60 12.66 20.45
CA LYS A 513 15.89 13.05 21.84
C LYS A 513 14.97 12.36 22.86
N GLY A 514 14.10 11.45 22.42
CA GLY A 514 13.11 10.78 23.26
C GLY A 514 11.85 11.61 23.55
N ILE A 515 11.61 12.69 22.82
CA ILE A 515 10.39 13.50 22.92
C ILE A 515 9.39 13.02 21.88
N GLU A 516 8.28 12.44 22.33
CA GLU A 516 7.24 11.92 21.46
C GLU A 516 5.95 12.72 21.59
N TYR A 517 5.21 12.83 20.48
CA TYR A 517 3.90 13.46 20.43
C TYR A 517 2.85 12.44 19.97
N PRO A 518 1.62 12.46 20.52
CA PRO A 518 0.55 11.58 20.07
C PRO A 518 0.28 11.71 18.56
N ARG A 519 0.36 10.60 17.83
CA ARG A 519 0.24 10.56 16.36
C ARG A 519 -1.03 11.23 15.81
N ASN A 520 -2.18 10.94 16.42
CA ASN A 520 -3.51 11.34 15.91
C ASN A 520 -4.24 12.32 16.85
N ALA A 521 -3.52 12.90 17.81
CA ALA A 521 -4.05 13.80 18.83
C ALA A 521 -2.91 14.64 19.42
N ASP A 522 -2.00 15.13 18.57
CA ASP A 522 -0.90 15.99 18.99
C ASP A 522 -1.49 17.25 19.66
N PRO A 523 -1.14 17.55 20.93
CA PRO A 523 -1.82 18.59 21.71
C PRO A 523 -1.92 19.92 20.97
N THR A 524 -3.14 20.44 20.87
CA THR A 524 -3.50 21.50 19.93
C THR A 524 -2.60 22.72 20.06
N ASP A 525 -2.50 23.28 21.26
CA ASP A 525 -1.78 24.54 21.49
C ASP A 525 -0.27 24.40 21.31
N SER A 526 0.33 23.32 21.83
CA SER A 526 1.77 23.09 21.68
C SER A 526 2.15 22.79 20.23
N ARG A 527 1.27 22.15 19.46
CA ARG A 527 1.43 21.96 18.03
C ARG A 527 1.33 23.28 17.27
N ILE A 528 0.34 24.13 17.57
CA ILE A 528 0.22 25.46 16.94
C ILE A 528 1.47 26.30 17.22
N LEU A 529 2.00 26.29 18.45
CA LEU A 529 3.24 26.96 18.80
C LEU A 529 4.43 26.46 17.97
N ARG A 530 4.62 25.15 17.88
CA ARG A 530 5.73 24.55 17.08
C ARG A 530 5.58 24.84 15.59
N MET A 531 4.36 24.79 15.04
CA MET A 531 4.11 25.17 13.66
C MET A 531 4.37 26.66 13.41
N SER A 532 3.99 27.53 14.36
CA SER A 532 4.22 28.98 14.28
C SER A 532 5.71 29.32 14.36
N ARG A 533 6.46 28.61 15.21
CA ARG A 533 7.93 28.70 15.26
C ARG A 533 8.57 28.35 13.92
N ALA A 534 8.11 27.28 13.27
CA ALA A 534 8.61 26.88 11.96
C ALA A 534 8.22 27.86 10.84
N ALA A 535 7.07 28.51 10.93
CA ALA A 535 6.64 29.54 9.99
C ALA A 535 7.28 30.92 10.24
N GLY A 536 7.84 31.15 11.43
CA GLY A 536 8.32 32.45 11.86
C GLY A 536 7.21 33.50 12.08
N ALA A 537 5.97 33.05 12.22
CA ALA A 537 4.78 33.90 12.37
C ALA A 537 3.72 33.21 13.21
N ASP A 538 2.89 34.00 13.90
CA ASP A 538 1.76 33.47 14.66
C ASP A 538 0.70 32.87 13.72
N LEU A 539 0.56 31.53 13.71
CA LEU A 539 -0.40 30.81 12.87
C LEU A 539 -1.77 30.62 13.52
N ARG A 540 -1.98 31.06 14.78
CA ARG A 540 -3.28 30.92 15.46
C ARG A 540 -4.46 31.41 14.63
N PRO A 541 -4.46 32.63 14.04
CA PRO A 541 -5.61 33.10 13.28
C PRO A 541 -5.95 32.20 12.08
N LEU A 542 -4.93 31.70 11.39
CA LEU A 542 -5.11 30.82 10.24
C LEU A 542 -5.65 29.44 10.65
N ILE A 543 -5.10 28.86 11.72
CA ILE A 543 -5.50 27.52 12.19
C ILE A 543 -6.90 27.57 12.83
N HIS A 544 -7.23 28.63 13.57
CA HIS A 544 -8.57 28.90 14.08
C HIS A 544 -9.57 29.02 12.93
N PHE A 545 -9.27 29.83 11.90
CA PHE A 545 -10.13 29.91 10.71
C PHE A 545 -10.44 28.55 10.12
N TRP A 546 -9.45 27.66 10.00
CA TRP A 546 -9.65 26.30 9.48
C TRP A 546 -10.20 25.29 10.51
N GLY A 547 -10.94 25.79 11.51
CA GLY A 547 -11.79 24.99 12.39
C GLY A 547 -11.05 24.26 13.51
N VAL A 548 -9.80 24.61 13.80
CA VAL A 548 -9.02 24.08 14.94
C VAL A 548 -8.77 25.23 15.91
N HIS A 549 -9.57 25.29 16.98
CA HIS A 549 -9.52 26.38 17.94
C HIS A 549 -8.45 26.08 19.00
N PRO A 550 -7.66 27.08 19.46
CA PRO A 550 -6.80 26.91 20.62
C PRO A 550 -7.60 26.46 21.85
N GLU A 551 -7.02 25.57 22.66
CA GLU A 551 -7.61 25.07 23.90
C GLU A 551 -7.53 26.13 25.01
N ASP A 552 -6.38 26.81 25.14
CA ASP A 552 -6.17 27.99 25.97
C ASP A 552 -5.47 29.10 25.16
N ASN A 553 -6.28 29.90 24.45
CA ASN A 553 -5.78 30.96 23.58
C ASN A 553 -4.90 32.00 24.31
N ALA A 554 -5.22 32.32 25.57
CA ALA A 554 -4.51 33.33 26.34
C ALA A 554 -3.12 32.83 26.77
N ALA A 555 -3.02 31.57 27.21
CA ALA A 555 -1.74 30.95 27.51
C ALA A 555 -0.89 30.81 26.24
N LEU A 556 -1.50 30.41 25.12
CA LEU A 556 -0.81 30.27 23.85
C LEU A 556 -0.30 31.63 23.33
N GLU A 557 -1.09 32.70 23.43
CA GLU A 557 -0.66 34.07 23.09
C GLU A 557 0.60 34.49 23.85
N LYS A 558 0.61 34.24 25.16
CA LYS A 558 1.75 34.55 26.02
C LYS A 558 2.99 33.77 25.59
N ALA A 559 2.82 32.51 25.20
CA ALA A 559 3.91 31.69 24.68
C ALA A 559 4.44 32.22 23.33
N MET A 560 3.56 32.58 22.39
CA MET A 560 3.95 33.18 21.11
C MET A 560 4.76 34.47 21.31
N THR A 561 4.25 35.37 22.18
CA THR A 561 4.91 36.64 22.49
C THR A 561 6.28 36.43 23.12
N LYS A 562 6.42 35.45 24.02
CA LYS A 562 7.69 35.09 24.64
C LYS A 562 8.72 34.60 23.62
N GLU A 563 8.27 33.93 22.56
CA GLU A 563 9.13 33.47 21.45
C GLU A 563 9.33 34.53 20.36
N GLY A 564 8.77 35.73 20.52
CA GLY A 564 8.90 36.82 19.55
C GLY A 564 8.10 36.59 18.26
N LEU A 565 7.15 35.65 18.27
CA LEU A 565 6.29 35.36 17.13
C LEU A 565 5.21 36.45 17.02
N LYS A 566 5.11 37.07 15.86
CA LYS A 566 4.25 38.24 15.62
C LYS A 566 3.05 37.89 14.74
N PRO A 567 1.93 38.62 14.87
CA PRO A 567 0.82 38.55 13.92
C PRO A 567 1.29 38.81 12.49
N SER A 568 0.79 38.03 11.53
CA SER A 568 1.20 38.11 10.12
C SER A 568 0.25 38.96 9.28
N PRO A 569 0.75 39.97 8.54
CA PRO A 569 -0.09 40.70 7.57
C PRO A 569 -0.59 39.81 6.44
N LEU A 570 0.17 38.76 6.05
CA LEU A 570 -0.26 37.82 5.02
C LEU A 570 -1.51 37.03 5.46
N ILE A 571 -1.55 36.61 6.73
CA ILE A 571 -2.72 35.92 7.28
C ILE A 571 -3.90 36.89 7.37
N TYR A 572 -3.68 38.12 7.86
CA TYR A 572 -4.72 39.15 7.92
C TYR A 572 -5.36 39.40 6.55
N ASP A 573 -4.53 39.66 5.53
CA ASP A 573 -4.98 39.92 4.15
C ASP A 573 -5.74 38.72 3.58
N ARG A 574 -5.30 37.49 3.90
CA ARG A 574 -5.98 36.28 3.46
C ARG A 574 -7.35 36.10 4.11
N LEU A 575 -7.50 36.38 5.40
CA LEU A 575 -8.80 36.33 6.07
C LEU A 575 -9.77 37.39 5.54
N LEU A 576 -9.27 38.60 5.25
CA LEU A 576 -10.07 39.63 4.57
C LEU A 576 -10.52 39.17 3.18
N HIS A 577 -9.63 38.56 2.40
CA HIS A 577 -9.97 37.99 1.11
C HIS A 577 -11.07 36.93 1.24
N TYR A 578 -10.94 35.97 2.16
CA TYR A 578 -11.98 34.95 2.38
C TYR A 578 -13.33 35.54 2.77
N ARG A 579 -13.35 36.63 3.53
CA ARG A 579 -14.60 37.33 3.85
C ARG A 579 -15.34 37.81 2.60
N THR A 580 -14.62 38.18 1.54
CA THR A 580 -15.21 38.57 0.25
C THR A 580 -15.78 37.39 -0.54
N LEU A 581 -15.32 36.17 -0.27
CA LEU A 581 -15.75 34.95 -0.94
C LEU A 581 -17.02 34.33 -0.35
N ILE A 582 -17.44 34.78 0.84
CA ILE A 582 -18.62 34.25 1.53
C ILE A 582 -19.87 34.43 0.64
N PRO A 583 -20.58 33.34 0.30
CA PRO A 583 -21.84 33.46 -0.42
C PRO A 583 -22.85 34.28 0.37
N MET A 584 -23.26 35.43 -0.16
CA MET A 584 -24.18 36.34 0.56
C MET A 584 -25.66 36.01 0.35
N ASN A 585 -26.00 35.14 -0.59
CA ASN A 585 -27.38 34.78 -0.87
C ASN A 585 -27.45 33.42 -1.58
N ASN A 586 -28.67 32.98 -1.84
CA ASN A 586 -28.95 31.73 -2.51
C ASN A 586 -28.23 31.57 -3.86
N ALA A 587 -28.27 32.59 -4.71
CA ALA A 587 -27.65 32.55 -6.03
C ALA A 587 -26.12 32.41 -5.95
N HIS A 588 -25.49 33.07 -4.98
CA HIS A 588 -24.04 32.93 -4.75
C HIS A 588 -23.71 31.52 -4.25
N PHE A 589 -24.52 30.97 -3.34
CA PHE A 589 -24.33 29.62 -2.81
C PHE A 589 -24.56 28.55 -3.90
N ALA A 590 -25.54 28.74 -4.78
CA ALA A 590 -25.81 27.88 -5.92
C ALA A 590 -24.62 27.83 -6.89
N ARG A 591 -24.02 28.99 -7.22
CA ARG A 591 -22.80 29.04 -8.06
C ARG A 591 -21.64 28.25 -7.44
N HIS A 592 -21.43 28.36 -6.13
CA HIS A 592 -20.44 27.54 -5.43
C HIS A 592 -20.77 26.04 -5.51
N ALA A 593 -22.03 25.68 -5.29
CA ALA A 593 -22.48 24.29 -5.36
C ALA A 593 -22.27 23.66 -6.76
N GLU A 594 -22.43 24.44 -7.84
CA GLU A 594 -22.14 24.03 -9.21
C GLU A 594 -20.65 23.75 -9.43
N ILE A 595 -19.76 24.60 -8.89
CA ILE A 595 -18.31 24.41 -9.00
C ILE A 595 -17.88 23.11 -8.32
N VAL A 596 -18.37 22.85 -7.09
CA VAL A 596 -17.95 21.67 -6.32
C VAL A 596 -18.77 20.41 -6.63
N ASN A 597 -19.79 20.52 -7.48
CA ASN A 597 -20.58 19.42 -8.02
C ASN A 597 -20.91 19.64 -9.52
N PRO A 598 -19.90 19.67 -10.41
CA PRO A 598 -20.07 20.05 -11.82
C PRO A 598 -20.91 19.06 -12.63
N LYS A 599 -21.11 17.84 -12.11
CA LYS A 599 -22.00 16.82 -12.69
C LYS A 599 -23.43 16.89 -12.15
N GLY A 600 -23.75 17.95 -11.40
CA GLY A 600 -25.01 18.10 -10.67
C GLY A 600 -25.05 17.33 -9.35
N ILE A 601 -26.10 17.57 -8.58
CA ILE A 601 -26.35 16.93 -7.28
C ILE A 601 -27.29 15.75 -7.47
N ARG A 602 -26.83 14.54 -7.12
CA ARG A 602 -27.64 13.32 -7.28
C ARG A 602 -28.70 13.23 -6.19
N LYS A 603 -29.89 12.76 -6.57
CA LYS A 603 -31.00 12.47 -5.64
C LYS A 603 -30.62 11.30 -4.72
N GLY A 604 -31.16 11.29 -3.49
CA GLY A 604 -30.99 10.19 -2.52
C GLY A 604 -29.61 10.10 -1.87
N LYS A 605 -28.76 11.12 -2.01
CA LYS A 605 -27.48 11.20 -1.28
C LYS A 605 -27.70 11.56 0.18
N ASN A 606 -26.72 11.22 1.03
CA ASN A 606 -26.82 11.45 2.45
C ASN A 606 -26.95 12.96 2.75
N PRO A 607 -27.99 13.40 3.50
CA PRO A 607 -28.27 14.81 3.73
C PRO A 607 -27.23 15.53 4.61
N LEU A 608 -26.32 14.80 5.25
CA LEU A 608 -25.36 15.35 6.21
C LEU A 608 -24.00 15.70 5.59
N TYR A 609 -23.66 15.18 4.41
CA TYR A 609 -22.37 15.46 3.77
C TYR A 609 -22.42 15.42 2.23
N GLY A 610 -21.37 15.94 1.61
CA GLY A 610 -21.16 15.88 0.16
C GLY A 610 -22.35 16.45 -0.63
N GLU A 611 -22.69 15.81 -1.75
CA GLU A 611 -23.80 16.23 -2.63
C GLU A 611 -25.14 16.35 -1.90
N GLY A 612 -25.45 15.43 -0.97
CA GLY A 612 -26.75 15.42 -0.29
C GLY A 612 -26.91 16.58 0.68
N TRP A 613 -25.81 17.02 1.31
CA TRP A 613 -25.82 18.25 2.12
C TRP A 613 -26.19 19.48 1.28
N TYR A 614 -25.60 19.64 0.10
CA TYR A 614 -25.97 20.73 -0.81
C TYR A 614 -27.44 20.63 -1.25
N SER A 615 -27.97 19.42 -1.48
CA SER A 615 -29.40 19.24 -1.81
C SER A 615 -30.33 19.77 -0.72
N VAL A 616 -29.94 19.67 0.56
CA VAL A 616 -30.75 20.14 1.70
C VAL A 616 -30.62 21.64 1.90
N TRP A 617 -29.41 22.18 1.71
CA TRP A 617 -29.11 23.58 2.01
C TRP A 617 -29.38 24.53 0.87
N LEU A 618 -29.35 24.08 -0.40
CA LEU A 618 -29.65 24.93 -1.55
C LEU A 618 -30.99 25.66 -1.42
N PRO A 619 -32.12 25.06 -1.03
CA PRO A 619 -33.36 25.82 -0.87
C PRO A 619 -33.43 26.67 0.42
N LYS A 620 -32.47 26.52 1.34
CA LYS A 620 -32.50 27.15 2.67
C LYS A 620 -31.50 28.29 2.83
N TYR A 621 -30.44 28.30 2.02
CA TYR A 621 -29.37 29.30 2.16
C TYR A 621 -29.87 30.66 1.68
N GLU A 622 -29.88 31.62 2.60
CA GLU A 622 -30.39 32.99 2.43
C GLU A 622 -29.41 34.00 3.05
N GLU A 623 -29.70 35.30 2.93
CA GLU A 623 -28.77 36.37 3.30
C GLU A 623 -28.36 36.36 4.78
N SER A 624 -29.26 35.96 5.67
CA SER A 624 -28.98 35.81 7.11
C SER A 624 -27.78 34.87 7.37
N HIS A 625 -27.64 33.80 6.57
CA HIS A 625 -26.55 32.84 6.69
C HIS A 625 -25.21 33.43 6.24
N GLY A 626 -25.21 34.20 5.14
CA GLY A 626 -24.01 34.89 4.66
C GLY A 626 -23.53 35.95 5.65
N ARG A 627 -24.45 36.74 6.22
CA ARG A 627 -24.13 37.72 7.28
C ARG A 627 -23.56 37.05 8.53
N ALA A 628 -24.14 35.94 8.97
CA ALA A 628 -23.63 35.19 10.11
C ALA A 628 -22.21 34.63 9.87
N ALA A 629 -21.91 34.15 8.66
CA ALA A 629 -20.55 33.72 8.31
C ALA A 629 -19.57 34.90 8.28
N GLN A 630 -19.97 36.06 7.75
CA GLN A 630 -19.14 37.27 7.80
C GLN A 630 -18.89 37.75 9.23
N ALA A 631 -19.88 37.65 10.11
CA ALA A 631 -19.73 37.99 11.53
C ALA A 631 -18.75 37.04 12.24
N ALA A 632 -18.90 35.72 12.07
CA ALA A 632 -17.98 34.74 12.64
C ALA A 632 -16.52 34.94 12.16
N LEU A 633 -16.31 35.25 10.87
CA LEU A 633 -14.97 35.56 10.38
C LEU A 633 -14.43 36.89 10.93
N GLN A 634 -15.29 37.90 11.11
CA GLN A 634 -14.89 39.17 11.72
C GLN A 634 -14.47 38.96 13.17
N GLU A 635 -15.18 38.13 13.94
CA GLU A 635 -14.80 37.80 15.32
C GLU A 635 -13.39 37.17 15.40
N ILE A 636 -13.04 36.30 14.45
CA ILE A 636 -11.68 35.74 14.35
C ILE A 636 -10.66 36.85 14.04
N ILE A 637 -10.98 37.76 13.10
CA ILE A 637 -10.10 38.87 12.75
C ILE A 637 -9.89 39.80 13.96
N ASP A 638 -10.95 40.19 14.65
CA ASP A 638 -10.89 41.08 15.81
C ASP A 638 -10.13 40.44 16.99
N LEU A 639 -10.28 39.12 17.18
CA LEU A 639 -9.57 38.38 18.22
C LEU A 639 -8.04 38.41 18.03
N TYR A 640 -7.55 38.29 16.80
CA TYR A 640 -6.11 38.17 16.53
C TYR A 640 -5.45 39.44 15.99
N PHE A 641 -6.26 40.39 15.51
CA PHE A 641 -5.81 41.64 14.90
C PHE A 641 -6.63 42.84 15.42
N PRO A 642 -6.67 43.07 16.75
CA PRO A 642 -7.49 44.12 17.35
C PRO A 642 -7.09 45.53 16.89
N GLU A 643 -5.82 45.72 16.51
CA GLU A 643 -5.27 46.97 15.98
C GLU A 643 -5.32 47.05 14.44
N GLY A 644 -6.04 46.12 13.80
CA GLY A 644 -6.09 45.97 12.35
C GLY A 644 -4.84 45.33 11.75
N ARG A 645 -4.55 45.65 10.49
CA ARG A 645 -3.46 45.02 9.71
C ARG A 645 -2.09 45.22 10.38
N PRO A 646 -1.35 44.14 10.71
CA PRO A 646 0.02 44.26 11.24
C PRO A 646 0.98 44.95 10.26
N LYS A 647 2.05 45.55 10.80
CA LYS A 647 3.17 46.04 9.99
C LYS A 647 4.01 44.85 9.49
N GLY A 648 4.38 44.89 8.20
CA GLY A 648 5.15 43.83 7.54
C GLY A 648 6.63 43.84 7.86
#